data_AF-A0A2J9E9S9-F1
#
_entry.id   AF-A0A2J9E9S9-F1
#
_cell.length_a   1.000
_cell.length_b   1.000
_cell.length_c   1.000
_cell.angle_alpha   90.00
_cell.angle_beta   90.00
_cell.angle_gamma   90.00
#
_symmetry.space_group_name_H-M   'P 1'
#
loop_
_entity.id
_entity.type
_entity.pdbx_description
1 polymer ?
#
loop_
_entity_poly.entity_id
_entity_poly.type
_entity_poly.pdbx_seq_one_letter_code
_entity_poly.pdbx_strand_id
1 'polypeptide(L)'
;MADITANVVVSMPSQLFTASRAFKALAGGKIYIGKIDTDPTIPSNQVQVYVSNENGSQIPVPQPLLINQAGYPVYGGQIAKFMTIEGHSMAVLDMDGVQQFYFPDVLKYDPDQFKDNLAAKDGASLIGTQQDGTVQDFINKVKSNDGASIIKADDGRTVEEWLLAVDASEYRQKNISKTVSFNFKVRTKKDLKIVCQGDSMTAGYDVNSTDITQPDMGDSSTHATMTYPAALQGLLTSITGSSVQVTKYATSGQTAAWGYSQWSTNPNCDLAIIMYGINDANQGLSIDSYLASMEKLIRRYIDWGHAVIIMTCASGGFGYDNPLYQVYSQQAKNLATIYGCRYLDAHEVQYNAQLGITQSDPIHFNSIGYYRLASALAFMICAGGLMEDYRPITTENVIWPGKQTSSVGFFDPQKSIQMSYGAALNLQGIVARVPPNTVSRVYYCFYLDAEAAEVYVNGRWEDQQVQLDFDSPIPAVTLVRPPYYYMTNEDTLLAYGPDMKETNRRYLRERSGHVLDGKPRYAGCIVGRGWHCLTFFTDQTNGAASEYFIQNICINPVSSSFAQGNIDPSKFIRNTRESYVLKTPGTGLSTTTIPSPAAIGNVDMPLPVSMYGYTYNHPVDSVTIELTITAAGGDYADTPLIFKYMLTRNTPDNLLKVTKVFSTNQALTLSRAYIKTAGRATVYAKGSQGNANMPFVDIYGEGDRAAGIFISPYRKYLALEFTGGLNSYWTVEVSGPTIGQQGAIGMTS
;
A
#
# COMPACT_ATOMS: atom_id res chain seq x y z
N MET A 1 -66.27 -23.21 -34.86
CA MET A 1 -66.48 -23.57 -33.44
C MET A 1 -67.25 -24.87 -33.43
N ALA A 2 -66.77 -25.89 -32.72
CA ALA A 2 -67.59 -27.04 -32.42
C ALA A 2 -68.50 -26.64 -31.25
N ASP A 3 -69.82 -26.82 -31.42
CA ASP A 3 -70.79 -26.46 -30.40
C ASP A 3 -70.72 -27.52 -29.29
N ILE A 4 -70.14 -27.16 -28.14
CA ILE A 4 -69.97 -28.09 -27.02
C ILE A 4 -71.32 -28.19 -26.30
N THR A 5 -72.11 -29.19 -26.65
CA THR A 5 -73.37 -29.51 -25.97
C THR A 5 -73.05 -30.04 -24.56
N ALA A 6 -72.88 -29.14 -23.60
CA ALA A 6 -72.53 -29.46 -22.23
C ALA A 6 -73.74 -30.06 -21.51
N ASN A 7 -73.65 -31.35 -21.20
CA ASN A 7 -74.64 -32.07 -20.41
C ASN A 7 -74.48 -31.72 -18.92
N VAL A 8 -75.22 -30.72 -18.43
CA VAL A 8 -75.18 -30.27 -17.04
C VAL A 8 -76.11 -31.13 -16.18
N VAL A 9 -75.57 -31.80 -15.16
CA VAL A 9 -76.37 -32.64 -14.24
C VAL A 9 -77.21 -31.74 -13.34
N VAL A 10 -78.51 -32.03 -13.26
CA VAL A 10 -79.42 -31.39 -12.30
C VAL A 10 -79.24 -32.06 -10.93
N SER A 11 -78.28 -31.54 -10.17
CA SER A 11 -78.04 -31.88 -8.78
C SER A 11 -77.86 -30.62 -7.95
N MET A 12 -78.35 -30.63 -6.71
CA MET A 12 -77.98 -29.59 -5.76
C MET A 12 -76.46 -29.61 -5.54
N PRO A 13 -75.77 -28.45 -5.43
CA PRO A 13 -74.32 -28.41 -5.20
C PRO A 13 -73.86 -29.19 -3.94
N SER A 14 -74.76 -29.41 -2.99
CA SER A 14 -74.65 -30.45 -1.96
C SER A 14 -75.46 -31.70 -2.34
N GLN A 15 -74.85 -32.89 -2.31
CA GLN A 15 -75.35 -34.17 -2.86
C GLN A 15 -76.77 -34.68 -2.45
N LEU A 16 -77.48 -34.03 -1.53
CA LEU A 16 -78.82 -34.41 -1.04
C LEU A 16 -79.73 -33.19 -0.94
N PHE A 17 -80.96 -33.26 -1.49
CA PHE A 17 -81.96 -32.21 -1.30
C PHE A 17 -82.56 -32.30 0.11
N THR A 18 -82.15 -31.38 0.98
CA THR A 18 -82.61 -31.26 2.37
C THR A 18 -83.45 -29.98 2.56
N ALA A 19 -84.08 -29.80 3.73
CA ALA A 19 -84.78 -28.56 4.05
C ALA A 19 -83.81 -27.43 4.46
N SER A 20 -84.07 -26.19 4.04
CA SER A 20 -83.17 -25.05 4.28
C SER A 20 -82.92 -24.70 5.75
N ARG A 21 -83.79 -25.16 6.65
CA ARG A 21 -83.76 -24.86 8.10
C ARG A 21 -83.64 -26.10 8.99
N ALA A 22 -83.53 -27.30 8.41
CA ALA A 22 -83.43 -28.55 9.18
C ALA A 22 -82.77 -29.66 8.36
N PHE A 23 -81.93 -30.48 8.98
CA PHE A 23 -81.25 -31.61 8.33
C PHE A 23 -82.21 -32.81 8.12
N LYS A 24 -83.23 -32.60 7.29
CA LYS A 24 -84.27 -33.55 6.90
C LYS A 24 -84.38 -33.55 5.37
N ALA A 25 -84.58 -34.72 4.77
CA ALA A 25 -84.87 -34.85 3.34
C ALA A 25 -86.08 -34.00 2.92
N LEU A 26 -86.01 -33.39 1.73
CA LEU A 26 -87.10 -32.59 1.17
C LEU A 26 -88.19 -33.44 0.51
N ALA A 27 -88.74 -34.37 1.29
CA ALA A 27 -89.71 -35.37 0.86
C ALA A 27 -90.96 -34.72 0.22
N GLY A 28 -91.31 -35.15 -1.00
CA GLY A 28 -92.43 -34.59 -1.75
C GLY A 28 -92.18 -33.20 -2.35
N GLY A 29 -90.96 -32.67 -2.21
CA GLY A 29 -90.55 -31.40 -2.80
C GLY A 29 -90.49 -31.43 -4.33
N LYS A 30 -90.38 -30.24 -4.91
CA LYS A 30 -90.42 -29.95 -6.35
C LYS A 30 -89.17 -29.17 -6.77
N ILE A 31 -88.54 -29.62 -7.84
CA ILE A 31 -87.41 -28.91 -8.46
C ILE A 31 -87.88 -28.30 -9.77
N TYR A 32 -87.57 -27.02 -9.95
CA TYR A 32 -87.82 -26.25 -11.15
C TYR A 32 -86.48 -25.76 -11.72
N ILE A 33 -86.33 -25.86 -13.03
CA ILE A 33 -85.10 -25.62 -13.79
C ILE A 33 -85.41 -24.65 -14.93
N GLY A 34 -84.68 -23.54 -15.03
CA GLY A 34 -84.99 -22.47 -15.99
C GLY A 34 -83.76 -21.75 -16.52
N LYS A 35 -84.01 -20.69 -17.28
CA LYS A 35 -82.95 -19.85 -17.86
C LYS A 35 -82.19 -19.14 -16.74
N ILE A 36 -80.87 -19.01 -16.92
CA ILE A 36 -79.98 -18.32 -15.98
C ILE A 36 -80.55 -16.94 -15.61
N ASP A 37 -80.42 -16.60 -14.32
CA ASP A 37 -80.89 -15.37 -13.66
C ASP A 37 -82.43 -15.13 -13.76
N THR A 38 -83.23 -16.15 -14.11
CA THR A 38 -84.71 -16.08 -14.10
C THR A 38 -85.36 -17.03 -13.08
N ASP A 39 -86.59 -16.72 -12.65
CA ASP A 39 -87.40 -17.59 -11.79
C ASP A 39 -87.97 -18.77 -12.58
N PRO A 40 -87.57 -20.03 -12.30
CA PRO A 40 -88.00 -21.21 -13.06
C PRO A 40 -89.38 -21.74 -12.64
N THR A 41 -90.02 -21.19 -11.60
CA THR A 41 -91.40 -21.57 -11.25
C THR A 41 -92.40 -21.07 -12.31
N ILE A 42 -92.01 -20.06 -13.09
CA ILE A 42 -92.78 -19.50 -14.21
C ILE A 42 -92.55 -20.34 -15.48
N PRO A 43 -93.60 -20.91 -16.13
CA PRO A 43 -93.42 -21.81 -17.28
C PRO A 43 -92.66 -21.23 -18.48
N SER A 44 -92.73 -19.92 -18.74
CA SER A 44 -91.99 -19.26 -19.84
C SER A 44 -90.47 -19.22 -19.65
N ASN A 45 -90.03 -19.43 -18.40
CA ASN A 45 -88.64 -19.36 -17.99
C ASN A 45 -88.01 -20.75 -17.90
N GLN A 46 -88.82 -21.82 -17.93
CA GLN A 46 -88.35 -23.20 -17.82
C GLN A 46 -87.58 -23.64 -19.08
N VAL A 47 -86.53 -24.43 -18.86
CA VAL A 47 -85.74 -25.08 -19.92
C VAL A 47 -86.05 -26.58 -19.96
N GLN A 48 -85.74 -27.26 -21.06
CA GLN A 48 -86.05 -28.69 -21.20
C GLN A 48 -85.10 -29.54 -20.34
N VAL A 49 -85.66 -30.31 -19.41
CA VAL A 49 -84.94 -31.30 -18.61
C VAL A 49 -85.07 -32.68 -19.25
N TYR A 50 -84.01 -33.47 -19.19
CA TYR A 50 -83.98 -34.86 -19.67
C TYR A 50 -83.59 -35.81 -18.52
N VAL A 51 -84.03 -37.06 -18.60
CA VAL A 51 -83.48 -38.19 -17.83
C VAL A 51 -82.51 -38.96 -18.71
N SER A 52 -81.34 -39.30 -18.15
CA SER A 52 -80.34 -40.15 -18.81
C SER A 52 -80.57 -41.62 -18.44
N ASN A 53 -80.78 -42.47 -19.45
CA ASN A 53 -80.81 -43.92 -19.28
C ASN A 53 -79.39 -44.51 -19.26
N GLU A 54 -79.23 -45.74 -18.76
CA GLU A 54 -77.93 -46.44 -18.70
C GLU A 54 -77.25 -46.62 -20.07
N ASN A 55 -78.03 -46.62 -21.16
CA ASN A 55 -77.53 -46.68 -22.54
C ASN A 55 -77.17 -45.31 -23.16
N GLY A 56 -77.20 -44.23 -22.38
CA GLY A 56 -76.90 -42.86 -22.83
C GLY A 56 -78.04 -42.14 -23.56
N SER A 57 -79.19 -42.78 -23.80
CA SER A 57 -80.35 -42.12 -24.40
C SER A 57 -80.99 -41.11 -23.43
N GLN A 58 -81.45 -39.98 -23.97
CA GLN A 58 -82.11 -38.90 -23.23
C GLN A 58 -83.63 -38.94 -23.46
N ILE A 59 -84.41 -38.95 -22.38
CA ILE A 59 -85.87 -38.84 -22.42
C ILE A 59 -86.29 -37.46 -21.89
N PRO A 60 -87.02 -36.62 -22.64
CA PRO A 60 -87.50 -35.33 -22.13
C PRO A 60 -88.55 -35.55 -21.04
N VAL A 61 -88.42 -34.82 -19.93
CA VAL A 61 -89.29 -34.93 -18.76
C VAL A 61 -89.98 -33.60 -18.48
N PRO A 62 -91.31 -33.59 -18.22
CA PRO A 62 -92.02 -32.39 -17.80
C PRO A 62 -91.61 -31.94 -16.39
N GLN A 63 -91.65 -30.64 -16.16
CA GLN A 63 -91.37 -30.05 -14.85
C GLN A 63 -92.68 -29.78 -14.07
N PRO A 64 -92.65 -29.74 -12.71
CA PRO A 64 -91.48 -29.91 -11.84
C PRO A 64 -91.01 -31.36 -11.70
N LEU A 65 -89.72 -31.52 -11.41
CA LEU A 65 -89.15 -32.81 -11.02
C LEU A 65 -89.51 -33.08 -9.55
N LEU A 66 -89.87 -34.32 -9.21
CA LEU A 66 -90.33 -34.67 -7.86
C LEU A 66 -89.19 -35.22 -7.00
N ILE A 67 -89.21 -34.92 -5.70
CA ILE A 67 -88.25 -35.45 -4.71
C ILE A 67 -88.93 -36.55 -3.88
N ASN A 68 -88.30 -37.72 -3.76
CA ASN A 68 -88.82 -38.84 -2.97
C ASN A 68 -88.61 -38.66 -1.45
N GLN A 69 -89.14 -39.60 -0.67
CA GLN A 69 -89.06 -39.58 0.80
C GLN A 69 -87.61 -39.57 1.35
N ALA A 70 -86.62 -39.97 0.56
CA ALA A 70 -85.20 -39.99 0.93
C ALA A 70 -84.42 -38.75 0.45
N GLY A 71 -85.05 -37.77 -0.22
CA GLY A 71 -84.40 -36.54 -0.66
C GLY A 71 -83.72 -36.63 -2.03
N TYR A 72 -84.05 -37.65 -2.82
CA TYR A 72 -83.54 -37.82 -4.19
C TYR A 72 -84.58 -37.45 -5.24
N PRO A 73 -84.17 -36.82 -6.36
CA PRO A 73 -85.07 -36.57 -7.47
C PRO A 73 -85.47 -37.90 -8.15
N VAL A 74 -86.75 -38.01 -8.55
CA VAL A 74 -87.32 -39.24 -9.11
C VAL A 74 -88.11 -39.02 -10.39
N TYR A 75 -88.04 -40.00 -11.29
CA TYR A 75 -88.90 -40.12 -12.48
C TYR A 75 -89.65 -41.45 -12.40
N GLY A 76 -90.97 -41.43 -12.59
CA GLY A 76 -91.81 -42.64 -12.44
C GLY A 76 -91.75 -43.29 -11.04
N GLY A 77 -91.29 -42.57 -10.01
CA GLY A 77 -91.07 -43.09 -8.65
C GLY A 77 -89.69 -43.72 -8.40
N GLN A 78 -88.87 -43.92 -9.43
CA GLN A 78 -87.48 -44.41 -9.30
C GLN A 78 -86.48 -43.25 -9.28
N ILE A 79 -85.36 -43.41 -8.57
CA ILE A 79 -84.28 -42.42 -8.54
C ILE A 79 -83.68 -42.31 -9.94
N ALA A 80 -83.66 -41.09 -10.48
CA ALA A 80 -83.22 -40.82 -11.84
C ALA A 80 -82.18 -39.69 -11.85
N LYS A 81 -81.23 -39.76 -12.79
CA LYS A 81 -80.30 -38.65 -13.06
C LYS A 81 -80.92 -37.73 -14.10
N PHE A 82 -81.17 -36.49 -13.69
CA PHE A 82 -81.69 -35.44 -14.53
C PHE A 82 -80.57 -34.57 -15.08
N MET A 83 -80.75 -34.02 -16.28
CA MET A 83 -79.75 -33.22 -16.97
C MET A 83 -80.41 -32.16 -17.87
N THR A 84 -79.71 -31.05 -18.08
CA THR A 84 -79.98 -30.07 -19.14
C THR A 84 -78.85 -30.07 -20.16
N ILE A 85 -79.11 -29.50 -21.33
CA ILE A 85 -78.13 -29.30 -22.42
C ILE A 85 -77.50 -27.89 -22.42
N GLU A 86 -77.91 -27.06 -21.46
CA GLU A 86 -77.47 -25.67 -21.25
C GLU A 86 -77.38 -25.36 -19.75
N GLY A 87 -76.66 -24.31 -19.37
CA GLY A 87 -76.62 -23.81 -17.99
C GLY A 87 -77.98 -23.25 -17.55
N HIS A 88 -78.32 -23.41 -16.26
CA HIS A 88 -79.68 -23.17 -15.78
C HIS A 88 -79.73 -22.50 -14.40
N SER A 89 -80.83 -21.79 -14.13
CA SER A 89 -81.29 -21.47 -12.79
C SER A 89 -82.04 -22.66 -12.20
N MET A 90 -82.08 -22.77 -10.87
CA MET A 90 -82.80 -23.84 -10.16
C MET A 90 -83.52 -23.29 -8.93
N ALA A 91 -84.81 -23.56 -8.81
CA ALA A 91 -85.59 -23.36 -7.58
C ALA A 91 -86.03 -24.71 -7.00
N VAL A 92 -85.85 -24.87 -5.70
CA VAL A 92 -86.24 -26.07 -4.94
C VAL A 92 -87.31 -25.68 -3.94
N LEU A 93 -88.51 -26.22 -4.11
CA LEU A 93 -89.68 -25.99 -3.26
C LEU A 93 -89.98 -27.26 -2.44
N ASP A 94 -90.56 -27.10 -1.26
CA ASP A 94 -91.07 -28.24 -0.47
C ASP A 94 -92.46 -28.72 -0.95
N MET A 95 -93.02 -29.71 -0.25
CA MET A 95 -94.34 -30.28 -0.57
C MET A 95 -95.48 -29.26 -0.46
N ASP A 96 -95.34 -28.24 0.40
CA ASP A 96 -96.32 -27.19 0.64
C ASP A 96 -96.16 -26.01 -0.33
N GLY A 97 -95.12 -26.05 -1.18
CA GLY A 97 -94.85 -25.04 -2.22
C GLY A 97 -93.98 -23.88 -1.75
N VAL A 98 -93.35 -23.96 -0.58
CA VAL A 98 -92.45 -22.91 -0.09
C VAL A 98 -91.05 -23.12 -0.66
N GLN A 99 -90.46 -22.06 -1.23
CA GLN A 99 -89.10 -22.09 -1.76
C GLN A 99 -88.08 -22.27 -0.63
N GLN A 100 -87.29 -23.34 -0.74
CA GLN A 100 -86.22 -23.70 0.20
C GLN A 100 -84.87 -23.20 -0.32
N PHE A 101 -84.61 -23.33 -1.63
CA PHE A 101 -83.38 -22.85 -2.26
C PHE A 101 -83.67 -22.25 -3.63
N TYR A 102 -82.87 -21.26 -4.00
CA TYR A 102 -82.82 -20.70 -5.36
C TYR A 102 -81.35 -20.46 -5.75
N PHE A 103 -80.98 -20.97 -6.93
CA PHE A 103 -79.68 -20.79 -7.55
C PHE A 103 -79.92 -20.04 -8.87
N PRO A 104 -79.48 -18.77 -9.01
CA PRO A 104 -79.71 -18.01 -10.23
C PRO A 104 -78.90 -18.57 -11.42
N ASP A 105 -77.74 -19.17 -11.14
CA ASP A 105 -76.92 -19.93 -12.08
C ASP A 105 -76.22 -21.05 -11.30
N VAL A 106 -76.47 -22.31 -11.66
CA VAL A 106 -75.86 -23.47 -10.98
C VAL A 106 -74.38 -23.62 -11.29
N LEU A 107 -73.89 -23.15 -12.46
CA LEU A 107 -72.50 -23.35 -12.88
C LEU A 107 -71.50 -22.50 -12.08
N LYS A 108 -71.94 -21.37 -11.48
CA LYS A 108 -71.12 -20.51 -10.58
C LYS A 108 -70.65 -21.20 -9.29
N TYR A 109 -71.11 -22.43 -9.03
CA TYR A 109 -70.78 -23.22 -7.84
C TYR A 109 -69.93 -24.47 -8.16
N ASP A 110 -69.42 -24.58 -9.38
CA ASP A 110 -68.55 -25.69 -9.81
C ASP A 110 -67.12 -25.57 -9.21
N PRO A 111 -66.62 -26.58 -8.47
CA PRO A 111 -65.25 -26.59 -7.94
C PRO A 111 -64.15 -26.39 -8.99
N ASP A 112 -64.35 -26.78 -10.25
CA ASP A 112 -63.34 -26.59 -11.30
C ASP A 112 -63.11 -25.08 -11.60
N GLN A 113 -64.08 -24.19 -11.35
CA GLN A 113 -63.86 -22.74 -11.46
C GLN A 113 -62.77 -22.24 -10.50
N PHE A 114 -62.67 -22.80 -9.30
CA PHE A 114 -61.62 -22.40 -8.35
C PHE A 114 -60.21 -22.79 -8.84
N LYS A 115 -60.11 -23.98 -9.45
CA LYS A 115 -58.88 -24.47 -10.06
C LYS A 115 -58.47 -23.63 -11.27
N ASP A 116 -59.42 -23.28 -12.14
CA ASP A 116 -59.16 -22.44 -13.31
C ASP A 116 -58.75 -21.01 -12.90
N ASN A 117 -59.40 -20.43 -11.88
CA ASN A 117 -59.01 -19.14 -11.31
C ASN A 117 -57.59 -19.16 -10.71
N LEU A 118 -57.18 -20.26 -10.06
CA LEU A 118 -55.83 -20.40 -9.52
C LEU A 118 -54.77 -20.69 -10.60
N ALA A 119 -55.16 -21.33 -11.71
CA ALA A 119 -54.31 -21.58 -12.87
C ALA A 119 -54.21 -20.38 -13.84
N ALA A 120 -55.06 -19.37 -13.68
CA ALA A 120 -55.02 -18.12 -14.43
C ALA A 120 -53.70 -17.35 -14.19
N LYS A 121 -53.35 -16.44 -15.11
CA LYS A 121 -52.09 -15.67 -15.05
C LYS A 121 -51.96 -14.80 -13.80
N ASP A 122 -53.09 -14.43 -13.21
CA ASP A 122 -53.30 -13.62 -12.03
C ASP A 122 -53.69 -14.45 -10.79
N GLY A 123 -53.71 -15.78 -10.87
CA GLY A 123 -54.10 -16.66 -9.74
C GLY A 123 -53.26 -16.45 -8.46
N ALA A 124 -52.00 -15.99 -8.59
CA ALA A 124 -51.17 -15.61 -7.45
C ALA A 124 -51.70 -14.38 -6.67
N SER A 125 -52.55 -13.55 -7.27
CA SER A 125 -53.22 -12.43 -6.59
C SER A 125 -54.43 -12.88 -5.76
N LEU A 126 -54.90 -14.12 -5.94
CA LEU A 126 -56.01 -14.69 -5.19
C LEU A 126 -55.56 -15.36 -3.88
N ILE A 127 -54.25 -15.53 -3.68
CA ILE A 127 -53.66 -16.19 -2.51
C ILE A 127 -53.05 -15.15 -1.58
N GLY A 128 -53.69 -14.96 -0.41
CA GLY A 128 -53.19 -14.10 0.66
C GLY A 128 -51.96 -14.69 1.38
N THR A 129 -51.16 -13.80 1.99
CA THR A 129 -49.96 -14.14 2.76
C THR A 129 -50.09 -13.68 4.22
N GLN A 130 -49.17 -14.10 5.09
CA GLN A 130 -49.15 -13.69 6.50
C GLN A 130 -48.63 -12.26 6.74
N GLN A 131 -48.26 -11.51 5.70
CA GLN A 131 -47.59 -10.20 5.79
C GLN A 131 -48.38 -9.09 5.07
N ASP A 132 -49.71 -9.11 5.22
CA ASP A 132 -50.64 -8.12 4.65
C ASP A 132 -50.44 -7.86 3.14
N GLY A 133 -50.69 -8.89 2.33
CA GLY A 133 -50.61 -8.83 0.87
C GLY A 133 -50.80 -10.21 0.21
N THR A 134 -50.76 -10.25 -1.11
CA THR A 134 -50.92 -11.48 -1.92
C THR A 134 -49.57 -12.10 -2.30
N VAL A 135 -49.56 -13.35 -2.78
CA VAL A 135 -48.36 -13.98 -3.35
C VAL A 135 -47.86 -13.18 -4.56
N GLN A 136 -48.77 -12.57 -5.34
CA GLN A 136 -48.40 -11.67 -6.44
C GLN A 136 -47.66 -10.42 -5.95
N ASP A 137 -48.07 -9.83 -4.83
CA ASP A 137 -47.39 -8.66 -4.25
C ASP A 137 -45.98 -9.00 -3.78
N PHE A 138 -45.79 -10.18 -3.15
CA PHE A 138 -44.46 -10.69 -2.82
C PHE A 138 -43.58 -10.89 -4.05
N ILE A 139 -44.11 -11.50 -5.12
CA ILE A 139 -43.38 -11.67 -6.39
C ILE A 139 -43.00 -10.31 -7.00
N ASN A 140 -43.90 -9.33 -6.97
CA ASN A 140 -43.64 -7.98 -7.46
C ASN A 140 -42.52 -7.30 -6.65
N LYS A 141 -42.51 -7.48 -5.32
CA LYS A 141 -41.48 -6.95 -4.44
C LYS A 141 -40.11 -7.59 -4.67
N VAL A 142 -40.05 -8.92 -4.86
CA VAL A 142 -38.81 -9.65 -5.21
C VAL A 142 -38.27 -9.27 -6.59
N LYS A 143 -39.14 -8.84 -7.53
CA LYS A 143 -38.75 -8.34 -8.85
C LYS A 143 -38.42 -6.84 -8.89
N SER A 144 -38.63 -6.11 -7.80
CA SER A 144 -38.27 -4.69 -7.70
C SER A 144 -36.77 -4.50 -7.48
N ASN A 145 -36.31 -3.25 -7.54
CA ASN A 145 -34.92 -2.90 -7.18
C ASN A 145 -34.57 -3.30 -5.73
N ASP A 146 -35.58 -3.40 -4.85
CA ASP A 146 -35.40 -3.77 -3.44
C ASP A 146 -35.33 -5.30 -3.23
N GLY A 147 -35.50 -6.11 -4.28
CA GLY A 147 -35.57 -7.57 -4.20
C GLY A 147 -34.34 -8.22 -3.53
N ALA A 148 -33.15 -7.69 -3.76
CA ALA A 148 -31.91 -8.18 -3.16
C ALA A 148 -31.80 -7.91 -1.64
N SER A 149 -32.51 -6.88 -1.14
CA SER A 149 -32.50 -6.50 0.28
C SER A 149 -33.45 -7.35 1.15
N ILE A 150 -34.40 -8.06 0.53
CA ILE A 150 -35.44 -8.84 1.25
C ILE A 150 -35.23 -10.36 1.22
N ILE A 151 -34.48 -10.88 0.25
CA ILE A 151 -34.12 -12.30 0.21
C ILE A 151 -32.90 -12.54 1.10
N LYS A 152 -33.00 -13.49 2.02
CA LYS A 152 -31.94 -13.87 2.96
C LYS A 152 -31.41 -15.27 2.69
N ALA A 153 -30.11 -15.47 2.93
CA ALA A 153 -29.47 -16.77 2.99
C ALA A 153 -29.64 -17.41 4.39
N ASP A 154 -29.26 -18.68 4.52
CA ASP A 154 -29.36 -19.46 5.76
C ASP A 154 -28.58 -18.87 6.95
N ASP A 155 -27.58 -18.01 6.67
CA ASP A 155 -26.81 -17.27 7.68
C ASP A 155 -27.45 -15.94 8.12
N GLY A 156 -28.65 -15.63 7.60
CA GLY A 156 -29.44 -14.45 7.96
C GLY A 156 -29.11 -13.17 7.20
N ARG A 157 -28.05 -13.17 6.37
CA ARG A 157 -27.65 -12.03 5.53
C ARG A 157 -28.50 -11.93 4.27
N THR A 158 -28.73 -10.71 3.79
CA THR A 158 -29.43 -10.44 2.53
C THR A 158 -28.57 -10.74 1.30
N VAL A 159 -29.18 -10.88 0.12
CA VAL A 159 -28.42 -11.00 -1.14
C VAL A 159 -27.57 -9.76 -1.40
N GLU A 160 -28.05 -8.57 -1.01
CA GLU A 160 -27.31 -7.31 -1.09
C GLU A 160 -26.05 -7.31 -0.19
N GLU A 161 -26.17 -7.74 1.08
CA GLU A 161 -25.03 -7.88 2.01
C GLU A 161 -24.01 -8.91 1.51
N TRP A 162 -24.48 -9.98 0.86
CA TRP A 162 -23.62 -10.96 0.20
C TRP A 162 -22.90 -10.37 -1.02
N LEU A 163 -23.59 -9.60 -1.88
CA LEU A 163 -23.01 -8.95 -3.05
C LEU A 163 -21.90 -7.96 -2.64
N LEU A 164 -22.13 -7.12 -1.64
CA LEU A 164 -21.13 -6.18 -1.11
C LEU A 164 -19.86 -6.89 -0.58
N ALA A 165 -20.02 -8.05 0.06
CA ALA A 165 -18.89 -8.84 0.55
C ALA A 165 -18.10 -9.53 -0.59
N VAL A 166 -18.78 -9.99 -1.64
CA VAL A 166 -18.13 -10.60 -2.82
C VAL A 166 -17.41 -9.53 -3.65
N ASP A 167 -18.03 -8.36 -3.84
CA ASP A 167 -17.55 -7.26 -4.67
C ASP A 167 -16.12 -6.80 -4.31
N ALA A 168 -15.86 -6.46 -3.04
CA ALA A 168 -14.52 -6.07 -2.60
C ALA A 168 -13.47 -7.18 -2.82
N SER A 169 -13.85 -8.46 -2.63
CA SER A 169 -12.99 -9.62 -2.89
C SER A 169 -12.71 -9.80 -4.39
N GLU A 170 -13.71 -9.58 -5.25
CA GLU A 170 -13.56 -9.68 -6.70
C GLU A 170 -12.61 -8.59 -7.23
N TYR A 171 -12.81 -7.33 -6.84
CA TYR A 171 -11.88 -6.25 -7.22
C TYR A 171 -10.47 -6.49 -6.69
N ARG A 172 -10.32 -7.01 -5.46
CA ARG A 172 -9.02 -7.42 -4.90
C ARG A 172 -8.32 -8.47 -5.78
N GLN A 173 -9.02 -9.54 -6.13
CA GLN A 173 -8.48 -10.60 -6.99
C GLN A 173 -8.11 -10.07 -8.38
N LYS A 174 -8.98 -9.24 -8.99
CA LYS A 174 -8.71 -8.57 -10.28
C LYS A 174 -7.46 -7.70 -10.20
N ASN A 175 -7.25 -6.93 -9.14
CA ASN A 175 -6.07 -6.07 -9.03
C ASN A 175 -4.78 -6.88 -8.83
N ILE A 176 -4.79 -7.87 -7.93
CA ILE A 176 -3.65 -8.76 -7.70
C ILE A 176 -3.26 -9.51 -8.98
N SER A 177 -4.22 -10.02 -9.74
CA SER A 177 -3.93 -10.70 -11.01
C SER A 177 -3.20 -9.80 -12.01
N LYS A 178 -3.40 -8.48 -11.97
CA LYS A 178 -2.82 -7.53 -12.91
C LYS A 178 -1.51 -6.94 -12.42
N THR A 179 -1.34 -6.70 -11.12
CA THR A 179 -0.03 -6.34 -10.56
C THR A 179 0.97 -7.47 -10.81
N VAL A 180 0.55 -8.73 -10.71
CA VAL A 180 1.34 -9.90 -11.14
C VAL A 180 1.65 -9.87 -12.64
N SER A 181 0.66 -9.59 -13.51
CA SER A 181 0.87 -9.48 -14.96
C SER A 181 1.84 -8.35 -15.35
N PHE A 182 1.71 -7.17 -14.72
CA PHE A 182 2.61 -6.04 -14.91
C PHE A 182 4.02 -6.35 -14.40
N ASN A 183 4.17 -6.94 -13.20
CA ASN A 183 5.47 -7.39 -12.70
C ASN A 183 6.11 -8.43 -13.64
N PHE A 184 5.32 -9.35 -14.23
CA PHE A 184 5.83 -10.26 -15.25
C PHE A 184 6.37 -9.52 -16.48
N LYS A 185 5.67 -8.47 -16.97
CA LYS A 185 6.19 -7.60 -18.05
C LYS A 185 7.51 -6.92 -17.68
N VAL A 186 7.60 -6.35 -16.47
CA VAL A 186 8.82 -5.72 -15.93
C VAL A 186 9.98 -6.73 -15.91
N ARG A 187 9.76 -7.93 -15.35
CA ARG A 187 10.78 -8.99 -15.25
C ARG A 187 11.19 -9.56 -16.61
N THR A 188 10.28 -9.62 -17.58
CA THR A 188 10.53 -10.14 -18.94
C THR A 188 10.90 -9.07 -19.97
N LYS A 189 11.15 -7.84 -19.52
CA LYS A 189 11.57 -6.69 -20.34
C LYS A 189 10.63 -6.40 -21.51
N LYS A 190 9.33 -6.46 -21.25
CA LYS A 190 8.28 -6.11 -22.21
C LYS A 190 7.93 -4.63 -22.10
N ASP A 191 7.37 -4.09 -23.17
CA ASP A 191 6.88 -2.72 -23.21
C ASP A 191 5.91 -2.46 -22.04
N LEU A 192 6.15 -1.36 -21.33
CA LEU A 192 5.39 -0.94 -20.15
C LEU A 192 4.63 0.34 -20.46
N LYS A 193 3.31 0.31 -20.29
CA LYS A 193 2.49 1.52 -20.31
C LYS A 193 2.00 1.85 -18.92
N ILE A 194 2.21 3.09 -18.50
CA ILE A 194 1.91 3.55 -17.14
C ILE A 194 1.12 4.85 -17.25
N VAL A 195 0.13 5.06 -16.38
CA VAL A 195 -0.51 6.36 -16.16
C VAL A 195 -0.27 6.82 -14.73
N CYS A 196 0.22 8.04 -14.57
CA CYS A 196 0.29 8.75 -13.30
C CYS A 196 -0.86 9.74 -13.26
N GLN A 197 -1.86 9.49 -12.41
CA GLN A 197 -3.00 10.38 -12.21
C GLN A 197 -2.93 11.06 -10.84
N GLY A 198 -3.09 12.38 -10.80
CA GLY A 198 -3.06 13.11 -9.53
C GLY A 198 -3.30 14.61 -9.64
N ASP A 199 -2.82 15.33 -8.62
CA ASP A 199 -2.92 16.78 -8.44
C ASP A 199 -1.62 17.52 -8.80
N SER A 200 -1.33 18.65 -8.15
CA SER A 200 -0.11 19.46 -8.37
C SER A 200 1.18 18.66 -8.20
N MET A 201 1.24 17.69 -7.27
CA MET A 201 2.42 16.84 -7.10
C MET A 201 2.63 15.87 -8.27
N THR A 202 1.59 15.56 -9.04
CA THR A 202 1.68 14.74 -10.26
C THR A 202 1.84 15.57 -11.53
N ALA A 203 1.27 16.78 -11.55
CA ALA A 203 1.53 17.76 -12.60
C ALA A 203 3.02 18.16 -12.61
N GLY A 204 3.64 18.18 -11.43
CA GLY A 204 5.02 18.58 -11.19
C GLY A 204 5.16 20.04 -10.81
N TYR A 205 4.17 20.61 -10.12
CA TYR A 205 4.10 22.03 -9.74
C TYR A 205 5.41 22.51 -9.09
N ASP A 206 5.90 23.65 -9.56
CA ASP A 206 7.10 24.32 -9.06
C ASP A 206 7.00 25.81 -9.41
N VAL A 207 7.23 26.69 -8.44
CA VAL A 207 7.12 28.15 -8.59
C VAL A 207 8.39 28.91 -8.24
N ASN A 208 9.33 28.27 -7.54
CA ASN A 208 10.48 28.92 -6.93
C ASN A 208 11.82 28.41 -7.47
N SER A 209 11.87 27.25 -8.15
CA SER A 209 13.15 26.68 -8.57
C SER A 209 13.81 27.44 -9.71
N THR A 210 15.13 27.24 -9.84
CA THR A 210 15.90 27.81 -10.95
C THR A 210 15.69 27.04 -12.26
N ASP A 211 15.02 25.90 -12.19
CA ASP A 211 14.71 24.99 -13.30
C ASP A 211 13.21 24.75 -13.47
N ILE A 212 12.41 25.82 -13.29
CA ILE A 212 11.00 25.85 -13.71
C ILE A 212 10.83 25.91 -15.23
N THR A 213 9.80 25.23 -15.73
CA THR A 213 9.28 25.34 -17.09
C THR A 213 7.97 26.11 -17.12
N GLN A 214 7.64 26.67 -18.29
CA GLN A 214 6.33 27.28 -18.53
C GLN A 214 5.20 26.23 -18.43
N PRO A 215 3.96 26.65 -18.13
CA PRO A 215 2.83 25.73 -17.99
C PRO A 215 2.62 24.83 -19.21
N ASP A 216 2.39 23.54 -18.96
CA ASP A 216 2.20 22.52 -20.01
C ASP A 216 0.95 21.63 -19.80
N MET A 217 0.64 20.82 -20.82
CA MET A 217 -0.32 19.71 -20.77
C MET A 217 -1.73 20.03 -20.23
N GLY A 218 -2.16 21.30 -20.28
CA GLY A 218 -3.49 21.74 -19.83
C GLY A 218 -3.56 22.22 -18.38
N ASP A 219 -2.42 22.25 -17.66
CA ASP A 219 -2.29 22.99 -16.41
C ASP A 219 -1.92 24.45 -16.70
N SER A 220 -2.41 25.38 -15.88
CA SER A 220 -2.08 26.81 -15.95
C SER A 220 -0.88 27.19 -15.07
N SER A 221 -0.35 26.24 -14.31
CA SER A 221 0.74 26.43 -13.35
C SER A 221 2.10 26.09 -13.94
N THR A 222 3.17 26.73 -13.44
CA THR A 222 4.55 26.35 -13.75
C THR A 222 4.92 25.00 -13.14
N HIS A 223 5.86 24.30 -13.77
CA HIS A 223 6.30 22.96 -13.37
C HIS A 223 7.82 22.88 -13.22
N ALA A 224 8.31 21.90 -12.48
CA ALA A 224 9.73 21.54 -12.47
C ALA A 224 10.11 20.89 -13.80
N THR A 225 11.31 21.19 -14.32
CA THR A 225 11.84 20.55 -15.54
C THR A 225 11.89 19.03 -15.42
N MET A 226 12.09 18.49 -14.20
CA MET A 226 11.95 17.06 -13.93
C MET A 226 10.74 16.80 -13.04
N THR A 227 9.65 16.34 -13.64
CA THR A 227 8.47 15.84 -12.92
C THR A 227 8.64 14.36 -12.58
N TYR A 228 7.98 13.86 -11.53
CA TYR A 228 8.15 12.45 -11.16
C TYR A 228 7.68 11.45 -12.25
N PRO A 229 6.61 11.71 -13.03
CA PRO A 229 6.23 10.82 -14.13
C PRO A 229 7.28 10.76 -15.25
N ALA A 230 7.92 11.89 -15.59
CA ALA A 230 8.99 11.95 -16.58
C ALA A 230 10.27 11.22 -16.09
N ALA A 231 10.65 11.45 -14.82
CA ALA A 231 11.76 10.75 -14.18
C ALA A 231 11.51 9.23 -14.13
N LEU A 232 10.29 8.80 -13.77
CA LEU A 232 9.88 7.40 -13.70
C LEU A 232 10.06 6.69 -15.05
N GLN A 233 9.69 7.35 -16.15
CA GLN A 233 9.88 6.81 -17.50
C GLN A 233 11.36 6.56 -17.79
N GLY A 234 12.22 7.55 -17.55
CA GLY A 234 13.66 7.44 -17.79
C GLY A 234 14.33 6.37 -16.91
N LEU A 235 13.97 6.34 -15.62
CA LEU A 235 14.47 5.36 -14.65
C LEU A 235 14.09 3.93 -15.02
N LEU A 236 12.80 3.65 -15.26
CA LEU A 236 12.35 2.30 -15.63
C LEU A 236 12.92 1.86 -16.98
N THR A 237 13.05 2.77 -17.95
CA THR A 237 13.74 2.49 -19.23
C THR A 237 15.19 2.08 -18.97
N SER A 238 15.92 2.84 -18.15
CA SER A 238 17.34 2.59 -17.88
C SER A 238 17.58 1.32 -17.04
N ILE A 239 16.72 1.02 -16.07
CA ILE A 239 16.89 -0.15 -15.18
C ILE A 239 16.47 -1.43 -15.89
N THR A 240 15.30 -1.44 -16.52
CA THR A 240 14.74 -2.66 -17.13
C THR A 240 15.33 -2.95 -18.51
N GLY A 241 15.68 -1.90 -19.28
CA GLY A 241 16.03 -1.99 -20.69
C GLY A 241 14.82 -2.18 -21.62
N SER A 242 13.61 -1.88 -21.13
CA SER A 242 12.34 -2.00 -21.88
C SER A 242 11.91 -0.66 -22.46
N SER A 243 11.03 -0.67 -23.46
CA SER A 243 10.29 0.54 -23.84
C SER A 243 9.30 0.91 -22.74
N VAL A 244 9.36 2.13 -22.20
CA VAL A 244 8.44 2.60 -21.15
C VAL A 244 7.75 3.88 -21.63
N GLN A 245 6.42 3.89 -21.54
CA GLN A 245 5.58 5.05 -21.79
C GLN A 245 4.83 5.43 -20.52
N VAL A 246 5.04 6.64 -20.01
CA VAL A 246 4.31 7.21 -18.87
C VAL A 246 3.42 8.36 -19.35
N THR A 247 2.12 8.24 -19.08
CA THR A 247 1.12 9.29 -19.36
C THR A 247 0.82 10.07 -18.08
N LYS A 248 0.85 11.42 -18.15
CA LYS A 248 0.54 12.34 -17.03
C LYS A 248 -0.92 12.78 -17.12
N TYR A 249 -1.76 12.39 -16.16
CA TYR A 249 -3.16 12.84 -16.00
C TYR A 249 -3.28 13.68 -14.73
N ALA A 250 -2.81 14.92 -14.79
CA ALA A 250 -2.74 15.77 -13.61
C ALA A 250 -2.90 17.25 -13.93
N THR A 251 -3.45 17.98 -12.96
CA THR A 251 -3.67 19.42 -13.02
C THR A 251 -3.59 19.97 -11.61
N SER A 252 -2.85 21.06 -11.43
CA SER A 252 -2.62 21.66 -10.11
C SER A 252 -3.91 22.19 -9.47
N GLY A 253 -4.00 22.11 -8.14
CA GLY A 253 -5.15 22.56 -7.35
C GLY A 253 -6.38 21.63 -7.35
N GLN A 254 -6.35 20.50 -8.07
CA GLN A 254 -7.52 19.63 -8.26
C GLN A 254 -7.61 18.49 -7.22
N THR A 255 -8.84 18.00 -7.02
CA THR A 255 -9.22 16.96 -6.04
C THR A 255 -9.43 15.59 -6.68
N ALA A 256 -9.52 14.53 -5.86
CA ALA A 256 -9.83 13.18 -6.34
C ALA A 256 -11.18 13.12 -7.10
N ALA A 257 -12.19 13.84 -6.60
CA ALA A 257 -13.52 13.93 -7.23
C ALA A 257 -13.45 14.60 -8.62
N TRP A 258 -12.67 15.67 -8.75
CA TRP A 258 -12.43 16.32 -10.05
C TRP A 258 -11.70 15.38 -11.01
N GLY A 259 -10.64 14.69 -10.54
CA GLY A 259 -9.89 13.72 -11.34
C GLY A 259 -10.77 12.60 -11.89
N TYR A 260 -11.72 12.11 -11.08
CA TYR A 260 -12.72 11.13 -11.53
C TYR A 260 -13.68 11.70 -12.59
N SER A 261 -14.03 12.98 -12.54
CA SER A 261 -14.89 13.61 -13.54
C SER A 261 -14.19 13.82 -14.90
N GLN A 262 -12.92 14.23 -14.90
CA GLN A 262 -12.21 14.62 -16.12
C GLN A 262 -11.62 13.44 -16.87
N TRP A 263 -10.92 12.53 -16.18
CA TRP A 263 -10.19 11.43 -16.79
C TRP A 263 -11.11 10.22 -17.00
N SER A 264 -12.11 10.40 -17.87
CA SER A 264 -13.20 9.46 -18.15
C SER A 264 -12.95 8.48 -19.31
N THR A 265 -11.80 8.61 -20.00
CA THR A 265 -11.40 7.75 -21.12
C THR A 265 -10.31 6.76 -20.69
N ASN A 266 -10.46 5.50 -21.08
CA ASN A 266 -9.47 4.45 -20.77
C ASN A 266 -8.11 4.76 -21.44
N PRO A 267 -7.01 4.95 -20.68
CA PRO A 267 -5.70 5.27 -21.23
C PRO A 267 -4.96 4.09 -21.88
N ASN A 268 -5.51 2.86 -21.81
CA ASN A 268 -4.88 1.64 -22.33
C ASN A 268 -3.45 1.41 -21.80
N CYS A 269 -3.26 1.66 -20.50
CA CYS A 269 -2.02 1.37 -19.78
C CYS A 269 -1.94 -0.10 -19.31
N ASP A 270 -0.91 -0.42 -18.53
CA ASP A 270 -0.78 -1.65 -17.76
C ASP A 270 -0.87 -1.39 -16.25
N LEU A 271 -0.33 -0.25 -15.80
CA LEU A 271 -0.32 0.21 -14.42
C LEU A 271 -0.88 1.65 -14.33
N ALA A 272 -1.80 1.86 -13.40
CA ALA A 272 -2.27 3.16 -12.94
C ALA A 272 -1.73 3.47 -11.54
N ILE A 273 -1.17 4.66 -11.40
CA ILE A 273 -0.60 5.19 -10.17
C ILE A 273 -1.44 6.41 -9.79
N ILE A 274 -2.05 6.40 -8.62
CA ILE A 274 -3.01 7.43 -8.20
C ILE A 274 -2.47 8.17 -6.96
N MET A 275 -2.39 9.50 -7.04
CA MET A 275 -1.98 10.37 -5.94
C MET A 275 -2.87 11.61 -5.84
N TYR A 276 -3.80 11.60 -4.88
CA TYR A 276 -4.65 12.74 -4.52
C TYR A 276 -4.78 12.82 -3.00
N GLY A 277 -5.14 14.00 -2.49
CA GLY A 277 -5.49 14.21 -1.08
C GLY A 277 -5.04 15.56 -0.52
N ILE A 278 -4.08 16.23 -1.18
CA ILE A 278 -3.59 17.54 -0.75
C ILE A 278 -4.70 18.58 -0.86
N ASN A 279 -5.31 18.70 -2.05
CA ASN A 279 -6.38 19.65 -2.28
C ASN A 279 -7.68 19.25 -1.59
N ASP A 280 -7.98 17.94 -1.50
CA ASP A 280 -9.16 17.43 -0.80
C ASP A 280 -9.13 17.82 0.70
N ALA A 281 -7.97 17.71 1.36
CA ALA A 281 -7.77 18.16 2.73
C ALA A 281 -7.73 19.70 2.85
N ASN A 282 -7.02 20.40 1.95
CA ASN A 282 -6.92 21.87 1.97
C ASN A 282 -8.27 22.56 1.72
N GLN A 283 -9.18 21.93 0.98
CA GLN A 283 -10.56 22.41 0.75
C GLN A 283 -11.53 21.98 1.87
N GLY A 284 -11.09 21.23 2.87
CA GLY A 284 -11.91 20.78 3.99
C GLY A 284 -12.98 19.75 3.62
N LEU A 285 -12.79 18.98 2.54
CA LEU A 285 -13.73 17.92 2.16
C LEU A 285 -13.75 16.82 3.22
N SER A 286 -14.93 16.24 3.51
CA SER A 286 -15.03 15.14 4.47
C SER A 286 -14.19 13.93 4.04
N ILE A 287 -13.64 13.20 5.02
CA ILE A 287 -12.83 12.00 4.75
C ILE A 287 -13.62 10.97 3.93
N ASP A 288 -14.91 10.79 4.23
CA ASP A 288 -15.80 9.88 3.50
C ASP A 288 -15.97 10.29 2.04
N SER A 289 -16.12 11.59 1.75
CA SER A 289 -16.22 12.10 0.37
C SER A 289 -14.93 11.95 -0.44
N TYR A 290 -13.78 12.06 0.22
CA TYR A 290 -12.47 11.78 -0.39
C TYR A 290 -12.29 10.29 -0.67
N LEU A 291 -12.56 9.42 0.33
CA LEU A 291 -12.44 7.97 0.19
C LEU A 291 -13.39 7.41 -0.87
N ALA A 292 -14.64 7.88 -0.91
CA ALA A 292 -15.60 7.51 -1.96
C ALA A 292 -15.14 7.95 -3.38
N SER A 293 -14.35 9.02 -3.48
CA SER A 293 -13.78 9.47 -4.76
C SER A 293 -12.55 8.64 -5.15
N MET A 294 -11.69 8.30 -4.18
CA MET A 294 -10.54 7.40 -4.38
C MET A 294 -11.00 5.98 -4.75
N GLU A 295 -12.05 5.45 -4.10
CA GLU A 295 -12.65 4.16 -4.41
C GLU A 295 -13.17 4.10 -5.85
N LYS A 296 -13.91 5.14 -6.27
CA LYS A 296 -14.41 5.28 -7.64
C LYS A 296 -13.27 5.28 -8.68
N LEU A 297 -12.14 5.93 -8.37
CA LEU A 297 -10.94 5.90 -9.23
C LEU A 297 -10.31 4.49 -9.27
N ILE A 298 -10.10 3.85 -8.12
CA ILE A 298 -9.54 2.49 -8.01
C ILE A 298 -10.38 1.50 -8.83
N ARG A 299 -11.70 1.45 -8.56
CA ARG A 299 -12.63 0.56 -9.26
C ARG A 299 -12.61 0.77 -10.77
N ARG A 300 -12.72 2.02 -11.24
CA ARG A 300 -12.66 2.36 -12.68
C ARG A 300 -11.42 1.81 -13.37
N TYR A 301 -10.23 2.00 -12.79
CA TYR A 301 -9.00 1.49 -13.39
C TYR A 301 -8.97 -0.05 -13.38
N ILE A 302 -9.51 -0.69 -12.36
CA ILE A 302 -9.66 -2.15 -12.33
C ILE A 302 -10.69 -2.62 -13.40
N ASP A 303 -11.81 -1.93 -13.60
CA ASP A 303 -12.80 -2.30 -14.61
C ASP A 303 -12.26 -2.11 -16.04
N TRP A 304 -11.40 -1.12 -16.24
CA TRP A 304 -10.67 -0.88 -17.49
C TRP A 304 -9.52 -1.86 -17.79
N GLY A 305 -9.24 -2.80 -16.90
CA GLY A 305 -8.21 -3.83 -17.11
C GLY A 305 -6.84 -3.53 -16.51
N HIS A 306 -6.67 -2.42 -15.78
CA HIS A 306 -5.37 -1.95 -15.28
C HIS A 306 -5.02 -2.47 -13.89
N ALA A 307 -3.73 -2.63 -13.61
CA ALA A 307 -3.22 -2.74 -12.24
C ALA A 307 -3.28 -1.35 -11.58
N VAL A 308 -3.57 -1.28 -10.28
CA VAL A 308 -3.69 -0.03 -9.53
C VAL A 308 -2.78 -0.04 -8.31
N ILE A 309 -2.03 1.05 -8.13
CA ILE A 309 -1.34 1.40 -6.88
C ILE A 309 -1.64 2.82 -6.44
N ILE A 310 -1.56 3.05 -5.13
CA ILE A 310 -1.82 4.33 -4.48
C ILE A 310 -0.52 4.93 -3.93
N MET A 311 -0.29 6.21 -4.12
CA MET A 311 0.77 6.92 -3.41
C MET A 311 0.13 7.71 -2.26
N THR A 312 0.78 7.72 -1.09
CA THR A 312 0.42 8.73 -0.07
C THR A 312 0.69 10.14 -0.61
N CYS A 313 0.24 11.19 0.06
CA CYS A 313 0.56 12.55 -0.39
C CYS A 313 2.06 12.82 -0.19
N ALA A 314 2.82 12.94 -1.28
CA ALA A 314 4.16 13.50 -1.22
C ALA A 314 4.10 14.98 -0.80
N SER A 315 5.17 15.48 -0.16
CA SER A 315 5.25 16.88 0.26
C SER A 315 6.71 17.32 0.37
N GLY A 316 7.03 18.54 -0.06
CA GLY A 316 8.34 19.16 0.10
C GLY A 316 8.67 19.47 1.56
N GLY A 317 7.85 20.23 2.26
CA GLY A 317 8.13 20.72 3.62
C GLY A 317 7.95 19.70 4.74
N PHE A 318 8.03 18.39 4.50
CA PHE A 318 7.81 17.32 5.51
C PHE A 318 6.44 17.38 6.21
N GLY A 319 5.44 18.02 5.59
CA GLY A 319 4.14 18.29 6.23
C GLY A 319 4.12 19.47 7.21
N TYR A 320 5.18 20.29 7.25
CA TYR A 320 5.36 21.43 8.17
C TYR A 320 4.17 22.42 8.19
N ASP A 321 3.63 22.79 7.02
CA ASP A 321 2.53 23.77 6.93
C ASP A 321 1.14 23.15 7.14
N ASN A 322 0.92 21.89 6.75
CA ASN A 322 -0.37 21.21 6.93
C ASN A 322 -0.20 19.67 6.96
N PRO A 323 -0.17 19.02 8.14
CA PRO A 323 -0.10 17.56 8.21
C PRO A 323 -1.42 16.85 7.87
N LEU A 324 -2.54 17.57 7.67
CA LEU A 324 -3.86 16.96 7.49
C LEU A 324 -3.95 16.09 6.22
N TYR A 325 -3.32 16.49 5.12
CA TYR A 325 -3.29 15.67 3.90
C TYR A 325 -2.54 14.35 4.09
N GLN A 326 -1.59 14.27 5.03
CA GLN A 326 -0.97 12.99 5.39
C GLN A 326 -2.00 12.06 6.04
N VAL A 327 -2.82 12.57 6.96
CA VAL A 327 -3.92 11.80 7.60
C VAL A 327 -4.91 11.30 6.55
N TYR A 328 -5.28 12.12 5.57
CA TYR A 328 -6.18 11.70 4.47
C TYR A 328 -5.55 10.55 3.67
N SER A 329 -4.28 10.71 3.28
CA SER A 329 -3.58 9.72 2.47
C SER A 329 -3.28 8.40 3.22
N GLN A 330 -3.15 8.43 4.56
CA GLN A 330 -3.12 7.24 5.40
C GLN A 330 -4.45 6.47 5.34
N GLN A 331 -5.61 7.14 5.26
CA GLN A 331 -6.88 6.45 5.04
C GLN A 331 -7.00 5.87 3.63
N ALA A 332 -6.48 6.56 2.61
CA ALA A 332 -6.40 6.01 1.25
C ALA A 332 -5.51 4.76 1.16
N LYS A 333 -4.47 4.65 1.99
CA LYS A 333 -3.63 3.44 2.15
C LYS A 333 -4.39 2.26 2.79
N ASN A 334 -5.30 2.52 3.74
CA ASN A 334 -6.23 1.50 4.25
C ASN A 334 -7.21 1.03 3.16
N LEU A 335 -7.79 1.98 2.40
CA LEU A 335 -8.68 1.69 1.27
C LEU A 335 -7.95 0.87 0.18
N ALA A 336 -6.71 1.22 -0.16
CA ALA A 336 -5.87 0.47 -1.08
C ALA A 336 -5.73 -1.01 -0.67
N THR A 337 -5.56 -1.24 0.64
CA THR A 337 -5.40 -2.58 1.21
C THR A 337 -6.66 -3.44 1.02
N ILE A 338 -7.87 -2.86 1.03
CA ILE A 338 -9.13 -3.58 0.74
C ILE A 338 -9.09 -4.13 -0.70
N TYR A 339 -8.77 -3.26 -1.65
CA TYR A 339 -8.73 -3.53 -3.09
C TYR A 339 -7.48 -4.27 -3.59
N GLY A 340 -6.60 -4.72 -2.69
CA GLY A 340 -5.33 -5.36 -3.08
C GLY A 340 -4.41 -4.43 -3.89
N CYS A 341 -4.61 -3.11 -3.75
CA CYS A 341 -3.72 -2.10 -4.30
C CYS A 341 -2.49 -1.99 -3.40
N ARG A 342 -1.31 -2.07 -4.01
CA ARG A 342 -0.06 -1.74 -3.31
C ARG A 342 0.03 -0.24 -3.13
N TYR A 343 0.83 0.19 -2.16
CA TYR A 343 1.04 1.61 -1.90
C TYR A 343 2.51 1.96 -1.75
N LEU A 344 2.82 3.21 -2.06
CA LEU A 344 4.11 3.84 -1.76
C LEU A 344 3.88 4.95 -0.72
N ASP A 345 4.62 4.90 0.38
CA ASP A 345 4.69 5.95 1.39
C ASP A 345 5.55 7.13 0.87
N ALA A 346 4.98 7.83 -0.11
CA ALA A 346 5.58 8.91 -0.89
C ALA A 346 6.05 10.13 -0.05
N HIS A 347 5.62 10.21 1.21
CA HIS A 347 6.03 11.24 2.15
C HIS A 347 7.39 10.94 2.81
N GLU A 348 7.79 9.67 2.90
CA GLU A 348 9.03 9.21 3.54
C GLU A 348 10.28 9.40 2.65
N VAL A 349 10.11 9.52 1.32
CA VAL A 349 11.20 9.52 0.31
C VAL A 349 12.27 10.62 0.47
N GLN A 350 11.97 11.60 1.33
CA GLN A 350 12.84 12.72 1.66
C GLN A 350 13.20 12.81 3.15
N TYR A 351 12.76 11.88 4.00
CA TYR A 351 13.09 11.90 5.44
C TYR A 351 14.61 11.89 5.68
N ASN A 352 15.35 11.28 4.76
CA ASN A 352 16.81 11.27 4.70
C ASN A 352 17.37 12.31 3.70
N ALA A 353 16.69 13.46 3.54
CA ALA A 353 17.18 14.65 2.84
C ALA A 353 17.19 15.86 3.78
N GLN A 354 18.06 16.85 3.53
CA GLN A 354 18.02 18.10 4.29
C GLN A 354 16.91 19.02 3.77
N LEU A 355 16.17 19.64 4.70
CA LEU A 355 15.26 20.74 4.39
C LEU A 355 16.02 21.86 3.66
N GLY A 356 15.49 22.29 2.51
CA GLY A 356 16.10 23.23 1.58
C GLY A 356 16.58 22.58 0.26
N ILE A 357 16.91 21.28 0.26
CA ILE A 357 17.45 20.58 -0.93
C ILE A 357 16.36 20.18 -1.93
N THR A 358 15.23 19.65 -1.46
CA THR A 358 14.21 19.00 -2.29
C THR A 358 12.97 19.86 -2.56
N GLN A 359 12.86 21.02 -1.91
CA GLN A 359 11.65 21.84 -1.86
C GLN A 359 11.69 22.99 -2.87
N SER A 360 10.57 23.17 -3.59
CA SER A 360 10.22 24.44 -4.23
C SER A 360 9.55 25.36 -3.21
N ASP A 361 8.56 24.83 -2.50
CA ASP A 361 7.76 25.54 -1.50
C ASP A 361 7.42 24.57 -0.32
N PRO A 362 6.61 24.97 0.68
CA PRO A 362 6.26 24.11 1.82
C PRO A 362 5.54 22.79 1.46
N ILE A 363 4.94 22.70 0.27
CA ILE A 363 4.16 21.55 -0.19
C ILE A 363 4.83 20.87 -1.38
N HIS A 364 5.39 21.60 -2.34
CA HIS A 364 5.84 21.05 -3.61
C HIS A 364 7.35 20.85 -3.70
N PHE A 365 7.74 19.82 -4.45
CA PHE A 365 9.14 19.53 -4.73
C PHE A 365 9.72 20.45 -5.80
N ASN A 366 11.05 20.56 -5.81
CA ASN A 366 11.81 20.92 -7.01
C ASN A 366 12.14 19.66 -7.84
N SER A 367 12.84 19.81 -8.96
CA SER A 367 13.26 18.68 -9.80
C SER A 367 13.98 17.54 -9.07
N ILE A 368 14.73 17.81 -7.99
CA ILE A 368 15.42 16.76 -7.22
C ILE A 368 14.45 16.02 -6.31
N GLY A 369 13.53 16.72 -5.64
CA GLY A 369 12.48 16.05 -4.85
C GLY A 369 11.59 15.16 -5.72
N TYR A 370 11.18 15.63 -6.91
CA TYR A 370 10.44 14.82 -7.88
C TYR A 370 11.26 13.63 -8.42
N TYR A 371 12.57 13.81 -8.66
CA TYR A 371 13.44 12.70 -9.08
C TYR A 371 13.62 11.64 -7.97
N ARG A 372 13.74 12.04 -6.70
CA ARG A 372 13.78 11.12 -5.55
C ARG A 372 12.49 10.32 -5.42
N LEU A 373 11.34 11.00 -5.54
CA LEU A 373 10.02 10.35 -5.53
C LEU A 373 9.90 9.29 -6.66
N ALA A 374 10.32 9.65 -7.87
CA ALA A 374 10.34 8.74 -9.01
C ALA A 374 11.32 7.57 -8.83
N SER A 375 12.47 7.82 -8.19
CA SER A 375 13.48 6.79 -7.89
C SER A 375 12.92 5.75 -6.93
N ALA A 376 12.32 6.18 -5.81
CA ALA A 376 11.68 5.27 -4.86
C ALA A 376 10.58 4.40 -5.53
N LEU A 377 9.77 5.01 -6.39
CA LEU A 377 8.74 4.31 -7.15
C LEU A 377 9.29 3.35 -8.21
N ALA A 378 10.33 3.75 -8.95
CA ALA A 378 11.00 2.88 -9.92
C ALA A 378 11.65 1.68 -9.22
N PHE A 379 12.31 1.91 -8.08
CA PHE A 379 12.93 0.88 -7.27
C PHE A 379 11.90 -0.04 -6.62
N MET A 380 10.75 0.46 -6.18
CA MET A 380 9.60 -0.36 -5.74
C MET A 380 9.15 -1.33 -6.83
N ILE A 381 8.90 -0.81 -8.04
CA ILE A 381 8.47 -1.61 -9.19
C ILE A 381 9.54 -2.67 -9.54
N CYS A 382 10.80 -2.24 -9.64
CA CYS A 382 11.92 -3.12 -9.99
C CYS A 382 12.25 -4.13 -8.89
N ALA A 383 12.13 -3.79 -7.60
CA ALA A 383 12.34 -4.74 -6.50
C ALA A 383 11.33 -5.88 -6.51
N GLY A 384 10.12 -5.63 -7.05
CA GLY A 384 8.97 -6.54 -6.93
C GLY A 384 8.02 -6.13 -5.81
N GLY A 385 8.12 -4.90 -5.29
CA GLY A 385 7.25 -4.34 -4.24
C GLY A 385 5.77 -4.23 -4.62
N LEU A 386 5.41 -4.60 -5.86
CA LEU A 386 4.03 -4.75 -6.32
C LEU A 386 3.40 -6.12 -5.95
N MET A 387 4.19 -7.06 -5.44
CA MET A 387 3.77 -8.44 -5.18
C MET A 387 3.33 -8.66 -3.73
N GLU A 388 2.43 -9.62 -3.50
CA GLU A 388 1.98 -10.03 -2.16
C GLU A 388 3.09 -10.67 -1.31
N ASP A 389 4.06 -11.34 -1.94
CA ASP A 389 5.15 -12.05 -1.26
C ASP A 389 6.36 -11.16 -0.93
N TYR A 390 6.34 -9.86 -1.30
CA TYR A 390 7.47 -8.96 -1.12
C TYR A 390 7.83 -8.73 0.35
N ARG A 391 9.14 -8.76 0.67
CA ARG A 391 9.70 -8.63 2.03
C ARG A 391 10.88 -7.64 2.04
N PRO A 392 10.78 -6.53 2.79
CA PRO A 392 11.91 -5.65 3.11
C PRO A 392 13.14 -6.38 3.65
N ILE A 393 14.31 -5.76 3.48
CA ILE A 393 15.55 -6.17 4.15
C ILE A 393 15.56 -5.58 5.56
N THR A 394 15.40 -6.44 6.56
CA THR A 394 15.42 -6.14 8.01
C THR A 394 16.58 -6.79 8.75
N THR A 395 17.26 -7.77 8.13
CA THR A 395 18.41 -8.51 8.65
C THR A 395 19.45 -8.70 7.55
N GLU A 396 20.62 -9.25 7.89
CA GLU A 396 21.63 -9.66 6.92
C GLU A 396 21.02 -10.45 5.75
N ASN A 397 21.33 -10.04 4.51
CA ASN A 397 20.77 -10.61 3.30
C ASN A 397 21.85 -10.82 2.23
N VAL A 398 22.12 -12.09 1.90
CA VAL A 398 23.10 -12.47 0.87
C VAL A 398 22.39 -12.74 -0.47
N ILE A 399 22.70 -11.89 -1.44
CA ILE A 399 22.09 -11.83 -2.76
C ILE A 399 23.04 -12.41 -3.80
N TRP A 400 22.51 -13.27 -4.66
CA TRP A 400 23.26 -13.86 -5.77
C TRP A 400 22.89 -13.15 -7.08
N PRO A 401 23.85 -12.82 -7.95
CA PRO A 401 23.57 -12.27 -9.27
C PRO A 401 22.63 -13.18 -10.08
N GLY A 402 21.77 -12.58 -10.91
CA GLY A 402 20.78 -13.33 -11.71
C GLY A 402 19.58 -13.86 -10.92
N LYS A 403 19.63 -13.92 -9.59
CA LYS A 403 18.54 -14.43 -8.75
C LYS A 403 17.49 -13.34 -8.52
N GLN A 404 16.28 -13.55 -9.04
CA GLN A 404 15.10 -12.81 -8.56
C GLN A 404 14.70 -13.37 -7.19
N THR A 405 14.38 -12.50 -6.24
CA THR A 405 13.92 -12.88 -4.90
C THR A 405 12.69 -12.08 -4.51
N SER A 406 12.03 -12.49 -3.42
CA SER A 406 10.94 -11.72 -2.80
C SER A 406 11.42 -10.46 -2.05
N SER A 407 12.72 -10.13 -2.06
CA SER A 407 13.26 -8.96 -1.34
C SER A 407 14.07 -8.03 -2.24
N VAL A 408 14.75 -8.60 -3.23
CA VAL A 408 15.65 -7.90 -4.14
C VAL A 408 15.34 -8.29 -5.57
N GLY A 409 15.10 -7.28 -6.40
CA GLY A 409 14.95 -7.41 -7.84
C GLY A 409 16.27 -7.15 -8.57
N PHE A 410 16.57 -7.99 -9.56
CA PHE A 410 17.82 -7.97 -10.31
C PHE A 410 17.59 -7.59 -11.78
N PHE A 411 18.39 -6.69 -12.35
CA PHE A 411 18.36 -6.36 -13.78
C PHE A 411 19.75 -6.17 -14.39
N ASP A 412 19.97 -6.76 -15.56
CA ASP A 412 21.10 -6.51 -16.46
C ASP A 412 20.52 -6.11 -17.83
N PRO A 413 20.16 -4.82 -18.05
CA PRO A 413 19.54 -4.38 -19.31
C PRO A 413 20.43 -4.64 -20.52
N GLN A 414 21.74 -4.47 -20.38
CA GLN A 414 22.74 -4.63 -21.44
C GLN A 414 23.02 -6.11 -21.80
N LYS A 415 22.50 -7.08 -21.03
CA LYS A 415 22.77 -8.53 -21.20
C LYS A 415 24.28 -8.83 -21.15
N SER A 416 24.96 -8.09 -20.29
CA SER A 416 26.41 -8.06 -20.13
C SER A 416 26.95 -9.22 -19.27
N ILE A 417 26.11 -9.84 -18.47
CA ILE A 417 26.47 -10.95 -17.58
C ILE A 417 26.33 -12.31 -18.27
N GLN A 418 27.37 -13.12 -18.09
CA GLN A 418 27.38 -14.55 -18.34
C GLN A 418 27.37 -15.30 -17.00
N MET A 419 26.32 -16.08 -16.75
CA MET A 419 26.29 -16.95 -15.57
C MET A 419 27.27 -18.11 -15.77
N SER A 420 28.20 -18.30 -14.83
CA SER A 420 29.25 -19.30 -14.91
C SER A 420 29.46 -20.02 -13.59
N TYR A 421 29.96 -21.27 -13.67
CA TYR A 421 30.38 -22.06 -12.51
C TYR A 421 31.90 -22.19 -12.37
N GLY A 422 32.66 -22.10 -13.46
CA GLY A 422 34.10 -22.38 -13.47
C GLY A 422 34.98 -21.33 -12.79
N ALA A 423 34.45 -20.14 -12.51
CA ALA A 423 35.16 -19.03 -11.86
C ALA A 423 34.68 -18.76 -10.42
N ALA A 424 33.82 -19.63 -9.87
CA ALA A 424 33.23 -19.42 -8.56
C ALA A 424 34.20 -19.71 -7.41
N LEU A 425 34.23 -18.81 -6.43
CA LEU A 425 35.12 -18.85 -5.27
C LEU A 425 34.39 -19.35 -3.99
N ASN A 426 33.24 -20.00 -4.15
CA ASN A 426 32.47 -20.60 -3.06
C ASN A 426 31.70 -21.85 -3.53
N LEU A 427 31.23 -22.65 -2.58
CA LEU A 427 30.63 -23.97 -2.83
C LEU A 427 29.30 -23.94 -3.59
N GLN A 428 28.58 -22.81 -3.57
CA GLN A 428 27.35 -22.62 -4.33
C GLN A 428 27.62 -22.48 -5.83
N GLY A 429 28.85 -22.13 -6.21
CA GLY A 429 29.32 -22.25 -7.58
C GLY A 429 28.80 -21.18 -8.54
N ILE A 430 28.04 -20.16 -8.14
CA ILE A 430 27.43 -19.20 -9.10
C ILE A 430 28.22 -17.89 -9.14
N VAL A 431 28.61 -17.42 -10.33
CA VAL A 431 29.10 -16.04 -10.56
C VAL A 431 28.43 -15.37 -11.76
N ALA A 432 28.32 -14.04 -11.70
CA ALA A 432 28.03 -13.17 -12.83
C ALA A 432 29.34 -12.66 -13.43
N ARG A 433 29.81 -13.32 -14.49
CA ARG A 433 31.02 -12.96 -15.24
C ARG A 433 30.71 -11.94 -16.32
N VAL A 434 31.51 -10.90 -16.43
CA VAL A 434 31.44 -9.90 -17.51
C VAL A 434 32.75 -9.97 -18.32
N PRO A 435 32.69 -10.26 -19.64
CA PRO A 435 33.90 -10.38 -20.46
C PRO A 435 34.67 -9.04 -20.60
N PRO A 436 35.97 -9.09 -20.95
CA PRO A 436 36.75 -7.90 -21.27
C PRO A 436 36.09 -7.05 -22.37
N ASN A 437 36.25 -5.74 -22.26
CA ASN A 437 35.72 -4.69 -23.13
C ASN A 437 34.19 -4.73 -23.33
N THR A 438 33.47 -5.35 -22.38
CA THR A 438 32.00 -5.38 -22.39
C THR A 438 31.47 -4.24 -21.53
N VAL A 439 30.67 -3.36 -22.11
CA VAL A 439 29.91 -2.36 -21.35
C VAL A 439 28.86 -3.09 -20.53
N SER A 440 28.89 -2.90 -19.21
CA SER A 440 27.97 -3.52 -18.27
C SER A 440 27.34 -2.48 -17.34
N ARG A 441 26.10 -2.76 -16.95
CA ARG A 441 25.34 -2.04 -15.93
C ARG A 441 24.29 -2.99 -15.35
N VAL A 442 24.33 -3.15 -14.04
CA VAL A 442 23.61 -4.20 -13.31
C VAL A 442 23.01 -3.60 -12.05
N TYR A 443 21.72 -3.79 -11.86
CA TYR A 443 20.92 -3.15 -10.81
C TYR A 443 20.37 -4.16 -9.82
N TYR A 444 20.40 -3.80 -8.53
CA TYR A 444 19.79 -4.53 -7.43
C TYR A 444 18.87 -3.58 -6.66
N CYS A 445 17.55 -3.67 -6.87
CA CYS A 445 16.56 -2.80 -6.25
C CYS A 445 15.87 -3.51 -5.06
N PHE A 446 15.70 -2.81 -3.93
CA PHE A 446 15.12 -3.36 -2.70
C PHE A 446 14.59 -2.25 -1.77
N TYR A 447 13.80 -2.61 -0.75
CA TYR A 447 13.49 -1.75 0.39
C TYR A 447 14.38 -2.12 1.57
N LEU A 448 15.06 -1.13 2.15
CA LEU A 448 15.77 -1.23 3.42
C LEU A 448 14.86 -0.77 4.55
N ASP A 449 14.56 -1.65 5.50
CA ASP A 449 13.81 -1.30 6.71
C ASP A 449 14.76 -1.15 7.91
N ALA A 450 15.71 -0.24 7.76
CA ALA A 450 16.64 0.20 8.79
C ALA A 450 17.17 1.60 8.44
N GLU A 451 17.66 2.35 9.43
CA GLU A 451 18.22 3.69 9.19
C GLU A 451 19.59 3.67 8.49
N ALA A 452 20.27 2.52 8.46
CA ALA A 452 21.49 2.30 7.69
C ALA A 452 21.73 0.81 7.40
N ALA A 453 22.49 0.53 6.34
CA ALA A 453 23.01 -0.80 6.06
C ALA A 453 24.43 -0.73 5.50
N GLU A 454 25.26 -1.68 5.89
CA GLU A 454 26.55 -1.95 5.25
C GLU A 454 26.37 -2.90 4.07
N VAL A 455 27.19 -2.71 3.03
CA VAL A 455 27.20 -3.49 1.81
C VAL A 455 28.58 -4.09 1.63
N TYR A 456 28.62 -5.41 1.51
CA TYR A 456 29.81 -6.19 1.22
C TYR A 456 29.67 -6.87 -0.14
N VAL A 457 30.74 -6.91 -0.91
CA VAL A 457 30.76 -7.50 -2.25
C VAL A 457 31.80 -8.60 -2.30
N ASN A 458 31.41 -9.79 -2.76
CA ASN A 458 32.31 -10.88 -3.07
C ASN A 458 32.41 -11.05 -4.58
N GLY A 459 33.61 -11.30 -5.09
CA GLY A 459 33.90 -11.39 -6.52
C GLY A 459 35.38 -11.13 -6.81
N ARG A 460 35.68 -10.90 -8.08
CA ARG A 460 37.00 -10.55 -8.63
C ARG A 460 36.84 -9.39 -9.61
N TRP A 461 37.76 -8.43 -9.57
CA TRP A 461 37.85 -7.30 -10.48
C TRP A 461 39.27 -6.74 -10.48
N GLU A 462 39.62 -5.96 -11.51
CA GLU A 462 40.85 -5.17 -11.54
C GLU A 462 40.65 -3.77 -10.97
N ASP A 463 41.74 -3.11 -10.56
CA ASP A 463 41.69 -1.80 -9.93
C ASP A 463 41.08 -0.74 -10.85
N GLN A 464 40.06 -0.02 -10.36
CA GLN A 464 39.41 1.09 -11.08
C GLN A 464 38.72 0.71 -12.41
N GLN A 465 38.38 -0.57 -12.63
CA GLN A 465 37.62 -0.99 -13.82
C GLN A 465 36.11 -1.10 -13.60
N VAL A 466 35.66 -1.29 -12.34
CA VAL A 466 34.25 -1.42 -11.97
C VAL A 466 33.87 -0.31 -11.01
N GLN A 467 32.72 0.32 -11.22
CA GLN A 467 32.11 1.30 -10.33
C GLN A 467 30.87 0.71 -9.65
N LEU A 468 30.63 1.16 -8.42
CA LEU A 468 29.42 0.91 -7.65
C LEU A 468 28.80 2.27 -7.30
N ASP A 469 27.54 2.45 -7.68
CA ASP A 469 26.66 3.53 -7.23
C ASP A 469 25.72 3.02 -6.13
N PHE A 470 25.53 3.84 -5.10
CA PHE A 470 24.52 3.67 -4.07
C PHE A 470 23.41 4.66 -4.41
N ASP A 471 22.24 4.12 -4.74
CA ASP A 471 21.14 4.81 -5.43
C ASP A 471 21.47 5.33 -6.84
N SER A 472 20.43 5.82 -7.52
CA SER A 472 20.54 6.22 -8.92
C SER A 472 21.10 7.64 -9.04
N PRO A 473 22.13 7.86 -9.87
CA PRO A 473 22.70 9.18 -10.06
C PRO A 473 21.69 10.13 -10.73
N ILE A 474 21.61 11.35 -10.20
CA ILE A 474 20.77 12.41 -10.75
C ILE A 474 21.14 12.60 -12.24
N PRO A 475 20.17 12.51 -13.18
CA PRO A 475 20.46 12.60 -14.62
C PRO A 475 21.09 13.96 -14.93
N ALA A 476 22.11 14.00 -15.79
CA ALA A 476 22.57 15.26 -16.34
C ALA A 476 21.46 15.86 -17.21
N VAL A 477 20.88 16.98 -16.78
CA VAL A 477 19.93 17.78 -17.59
C VAL A 477 20.63 19.01 -18.14
N THR A 478 20.07 19.57 -19.21
CA THR A 478 20.62 20.68 -19.99
C THR A 478 20.39 22.07 -19.37
N LEU A 479 19.85 22.16 -18.15
CA LEU A 479 19.56 23.41 -17.45
C LEU A 479 20.50 23.68 -16.27
N VAL A 480 20.58 24.97 -15.89
CA VAL A 480 21.39 25.44 -14.76
C VAL A 480 20.76 25.00 -13.44
N ARG A 481 21.36 23.98 -12.83
CA ARG A 481 21.02 23.54 -11.47
C ARG A 481 21.79 24.32 -10.41
N PRO A 482 21.20 24.61 -9.24
CA PRO A 482 21.93 25.07 -8.07
C PRO A 482 22.97 24.00 -7.64
N PRO A 483 24.17 24.38 -7.15
CA PRO A 483 25.18 23.41 -6.76
C PRO A 483 24.71 22.41 -5.67
N TYR A 484 23.82 22.82 -4.78
CA TYR A 484 23.28 21.97 -3.71
C TYR A 484 22.34 20.86 -4.21
N TYR A 485 21.90 20.86 -5.48
CA TYR A 485 21.14 19.73 -6.04
C TYR A 485 21.96 18.43 -6.05
N TYR A 486 23.29 18.52 -5.98
CA TYR A 486 24.20 17.38 -5.93
C TYR A 486 24.61 16.96 -4.51
N MET A 487 24.07 17.62 -3.48
CA MET A 487 24.20 17.19 -2.08
C MET A 487 23.39 15.92 -1.86
N THR A 488 23.98 14.92 -1.22
CA THR A 488 23.41 13.56 -1.12
C THR A 488 22.85 13.32 0.29
N ASN A 489 22.40 12.09 0.59
CA ASN A 489 21.89 11.74 1.92
C ASN A 489 22.95 11.93 3.02
N GLU A 490 24.23 12.07 2.65
CA GLU A 490 25.35 12.49 3.49
C GLU A 490 25.16 13.83 4.23
N ASP A 491 24.38 14.77 3.69
CA ASP A 491 24.32 16.16 4.17
C ASP A 491 23.10 16.47 5.07
N THR A 492 22.42 15.45 5.58
CA THR A 492 21.26 15.65 6.46
C THR A 492 21.64 16.06 7.88
N LEU A 493 20.72 16.78 8.54
CA LEU A 493 20.77 16.98 10.00
C LEU A 493 20.57 15.69 10.82
N LEU A 494 20.24 14.57 10.15
CA LEU A 494 20.14 13.23 10.73
C LEU A 494 21.45 12.45 10.59
N ALA A 495 22.46 12.91 9.82
CA ALA A 495 23.72 12.20 9.65
C ALA A 495 24.36 11.90 11.03
N TYR A 496 24.53 10.62 11.37
CA TYR A 496 24.92 10.16 12.71
C TYR A 496 26.44 10.33 13.00
N GLY A 497 27.03 11.38 12.43
CA GLY A 497 28.45 11.74 12.49
C GLY A 497 29.07 11.81 11.08
N PRO A 498 30.28 12.39 10.94
CA PRO A 498 30.91 12.60 9.63
C PRO A 498 31.17 11.34 8.80
N ASP A 499 31.11 10.15 9.40
CA ASP A 499 31.32 8.87 8.71
C ASP A 499 30.02 8.14 8.35
N MET A 500 28.87 8.52 8.92
CA MET A 500 27.58 7.90 8.57
C MET A 500 27.01 8.54 7.30
N LYS A 501 27.76 8.33 6.22
CA LYS A 501 27.58 8.93 4.90
C LYS A 501 27.25 7.83 3.90
N GLU A 502 26.07 7.90 3.30
CA GLU A 502 25.73 7.04 2.17
C GLU A 502 26.82 7.16 1.13
N THR A 503 27.43 6.04 0.73
CA THR A 503 28.61 6.20 -0.11
C THR A 503 28.22 6.56 -1.53
N ASN A 504 28.50 7.80 -1.91
CA ASN A 504 28.57 8.22 -3.29
C ASN A 504 29.35 7.23 -4.19
N ARG A 505 29.04 7.26 -5.49
CA ARG A 505 29.74 6.50 -6.54
C ARG A 505 31.24 6.35 -6.29
N ARG A 506 31.70 5.10 -6.25
CA ARG A 506 33.14 4.79 -6.19
C ARG A 506 33.57 3.69 -7.13
N TYR A 507 34.84 3.73 -7.51
CA TYR A 507 35.53 2.58 -8.09
C TYR A 507 35.75 1.50 -7.03
N LEU A 508 35.44 0.25 -7.38
CA LEU A 508 35.97 -0.90 -6.66
C LEU A 508 37.49 -0.93 -6.86
N ARG A 509 38.22 -1.22 -5.78
CA ARG A 509 39.70 -1.22 -5.76
C ARG A 509 40.21 -2.65 -5.71
N GLU A 510 41.33 -2.90 -6.37
CA GLU A 510 42.10 -4.14 -6.24
C GLU A 510 43.58 -3.78 -6.04
N ARG A 511 44.03 -3.88 -4.78
CA ARG A 511 45.42 -3.60 -4.38
C ARG A 511 46.04 -4.76 -3.60
N SER A 512 45.38 -5.91 -3.59
CA SER A 512 45.78 -7.11 -2.85
C SER A 512 46.54 -8.13 -3.71
N GLY A 513 46.58 -7.93 -5.04
CA GLY A 513 47.09 -8.93 -5.97
C GLY A 513 46.20 -10.17 -6.01
N HIS A 514 44.88 -9.98 -5.97
CA HIS A 514 43.84 -11.03 -5.93
C HIS A 514 43.82 -11.91 -4.67
N VAL A 515 44.61 -11.63 -3.64
CA VAL A 515 44.63 -12.39 -2.36
C VAL A 515 43.30 -12.26 -1.57
N LEU A 516 42.48 -11.26 -1.91
CA LEU A 516 41.15 -11.03 -1.33
C LEU A 516 39.99 -11.46 -2.24
N ASP A 517 40.25 -12.01 -3.43
CA ASP A 517 39.19 -12.58 -4.25
C ASP A 517 38.52 -13.75 -3.49
N GLY A 518 37.20 -13.82 -3.53
CA GLY A 518 36.42 -14.87 -2.86
C GLY A 518 36.06 -14.57 -1.40
N LYS A 519 36.61 -13.49 -0.83
CA LYS A 519 36.25 -12.97 0.49
C LYS A 519 35.26 -11.81 0.33
N PRO A 520 34.24 -11.67 1.19
CA PRO A 520 33.42 -10.47 1.23
C PRO A 520 34.30 -9.24 1.51
N ARG A 521 34.27 -8.26 0.61
CA ARG A 521 34.98 -6.99 0.74
C ARG A 521 33.99 -5.89 1.05
N TYR A 522 34.29 -5.05 2.04
CA TYR A 522 33.45 -3.89 2.34
C TYR A 522 33.38 -2.97 1.12
N ALA A 523 32.16 -2.65 0.70
CA ALA A 523 31.87 -1.92 -0.53
C ALA A 523 31.06 -0.64 -0.29
N GLY A 524 30.48 -0.46 0.90
CA GLY A 524 29.92 0.82 1.37
C GLY A 524 28.78 0.73 2.36
N CYS A 525 28.13 1.87 2.60
CA CYS A 525 26.90 1.93 3.36
C CYS A 525 25.82 2.74 2.64
N ILE A 526 24.57 2.34 2.88
CA ILE A 526 23.31 2.98 2.48
C ILE A 526 22.80 3.73 3.71
N VAL A 527 22.21 4.92 3.53
CA VAL A 527 21.62 5.70 4.63
C VAL A 527 20.15 5.98 4.39
N GLY A 528 19.36 5.65 5.41
CA GLY A 528 17.93 5.88 5.48
C GLY A 528 17.10 4.60 5.30
N ARG A 529 15.95 4.56 5.97
CA ARG A 529 14.86 3.66 5.57
C ARG A 529 14.32 4.11 4.20
N GLY A 530 14.06 3.16 3.32
CA GLY A 530 13.41 3.45 2.04
C GLY A 530 13.69 2.45 0.93
N TRP A 531 13.26 2.82 -0.28
CA TRP A 531 13.58 2.09 -1.51
C TRP A 531 14.94 2.54 -2.04
N HIS A 532 15.84 1.59 -2.28
CA HIS A 532 17.20 1.83 -2.75
C HIS A 532 17.57 0.96 -3.96
N CYS A 533 18.66 1.33 -4.63
CA CYS A 533 19.23 0.58 -5.75
C CYS A 533 20.76 0.59 -5.75
N LEU A 534 21.38 -0.59 -5.64
CA LEU A 534 22.82 -0.74 -5.89
C LEU A 534 23.07 -0.96 -7.37
N THR A 535 23.94 -0.14 -7.97
CA THR A 535 24.25 -0.20 -9.41
C THR A 535 25.73 -0.50 -9.65
N PHE A 536 26.04 -1.68 -10.19
CA PHE A 536 27.40 -2.04 -10.63
C PHE A 536 27.53 -1.75 -12.12
N PHE A 537 28.59 -1.06 -12.53
CA PHE A 537 28.81 -0.75 -13.94
C PHE A 537 30.28 -0.51 -14.28
N THR A 538 30.62 -0.67 -15.55
CA THR A 538 31.95 -0.37 -16.09
C THR A 538 31.96 0.98 -16.80
N ASP A 539 33.11 1.37 -17.37
CA ASP A 539 33.13 2.42 -18.40
C ASP A 539 32.04 2.16 -19.46
N GLN A 540 31.30 3.21 -19.83
CA GLN A 540 30.11 3.11 -20.69
C GLN A 540 30.43 3.29 -22.18
N THR A 541 31.70 3.45 -22.54
CA THR A 541 32.19 3.52 -23.92
C THR A 541 32.95 2.24 -24.29
N ASN A 542 33.86 1.79 -23.41
CA ASN A 542 34.83 0.72 -23.68
C ASN A 542 34.66 -0.52 -22.78
N GLY A 543 33.89 -0.44 -21.68
CA GLY A 543 33.81 -1.52 -20.70
C GLY A 543 35.03 -1.63 -19.79
N ALA A 544 35.12 -2.71 -19.02
CA ALA A 544 36.32 -3.06 -18.25
C ALA A 544 37.36 -3.68 -19.18
N ALA A 545 38.62 -3.22 -19.15
CA ALA A 545 39.70 -3.75 -20.00
C ALA A 545 40.04 -5.22 -19.70
N SER A 546 39.63 -5.73 -18.54
CA SER A 546 39.85 -7.09 -18.07
C SER A 546 38.53 -7.73 -17.64
N GLU A 547 38.53 -9.06 -17.56
CA GLU A 547 37.37 -9.81 -17.07
C GLU A 547 37.15 -9.54 -15.59
N TYR A 548 35.89 -9.36 -15.20
CA TYR A 548 35.50 -9.30 -13.79
C TYR A 548 34.28 -10.17 -13.53
N PHE A 549 34.05 -10.52 -12.27
CA PHE A 549 32.79 -11.12 -11.85
C PHE A 549 32.39 -10.68 -10.45
N ILE A 550 31.09 -10.49 -10.27
CA ILE A 550 30.48 -10.42 -8.93
C ILE A 550 29.91 -11.80 -8.63
N GLN A 551 30.10 -12.27 -7.39
CA GLN A 551 29.68 -13.59 -6.93
C GLN A 551 28.50 -13.52 -5.97
N ASN A 552 28.57 -12.63 -4.98
CA ASN A 552 27.42 -12.25 -4.16
C ASN A 552 27.60 -10.85 -3.58
N ILE A 553 26.48 -10.30 -3.11
CA ILE A 553 26.42 -9.05 -2.36
C ILE A 553 25.76 -9.38 -1.02
N CYS A 554 26.33 -8.95 0.08
CA CYS A 554 25.67 -8.97 1.37
C CYS A 554 25.22 -7.55 1.73
N ILE A 555 23.93 -7.38 2.05
CA ILE A 555 23.39 -6.16 2.63
C ILE A 555 23.13 -6.48 4.10
N ASN A 556 23.81 -5.79 5.00
CA ASN A 556 23.73 -5.98 6.44
C ASN A 556 23.17 -4.72 7.11
N PRO A 557 21.88 -4.68 7.46
CA PRO A 557 21.31 -3.63 8.29
C PRO A 557 22.07 -3.50 9.61
N VAL A 558 22.49 -2.27 9.93
CA VAL A 558 23.24 -1.96 11.15
C VAL A 558 22.56 -0.81 11.89
N SER A 559 22.79 -0.71 13.21
CA SER A 559 22.49 0.53 13.92
C SER A 559 23.27 1.68 13.28
N SER A 560 22.65 2.85 13.13
CA SER A 560 23.24 4.03 12.51
C SER A 560 24.59 4.45 13.12
N SER A 561 24.82 4.16 14.40
CA SER A 561 26.11 4.36 15.08
C SER A 561 27.24 3.42 14.65
N PHE A 562 26.98 2.48 13.72
CA PHE A 562 27.95 1.52 13.21
C PHE A 562 28.25 1.70 11.71
N ALA A 563 27.38 2.35 10.93
CA ALA A 563 27.61 2.51 9.49
C ALA A 563 28.75 3.52 9.20
N GLN A 564 29.79 3.06 8.48
CA GLN A 564 31.00 3.85 8.19
C GLN A 564 31.30 3.90 6.68
N GLY A 565 31.08 5.04 6.02
CA GLY A 565 31.32 5.19 4.57
C GLY A 565 32.78 4.99 4.13
N ASN A 566 33.73 5.23 5.04
CA ASN A 566 35.18 5.06 4.87
C ASN A 566 35.78 4.17 5.98
N ILE A 567 36.43 3.07 5.60
CA ILE A 567 37.09 2.15 6.55
C ILE A 567 38.57 1.97 6.19
N ASP A 568 39.44 2.13 7.18
CA ASP A 568 40.88 1.82 7.12
C ASP A 568 41.11 0.31 7.42
N PRO A 569 41.66 -0.48 6.48
CA PRO A 569 41.80 -1.93 6.61
C PRO A 569 42.93 -2.40 7.57
N SER A 570 43.54 -1.52 8.37
CA SER A 570 44.68 -1.85 9.25
C SER A 570 44.33 -2.37 10.67
N LYS A 571 43.05 -2.72 10.97
CA LYS A 571 42.59 -3.05 12.34
C LYS A 571 41.58 -4.21 12.45
N PHE A 572 41.45 -4.77 13.67
CA PHE A 572 40.51 -5.84 14.05
C PHE A 572 39.09 -5.33 14.37
N ILE A 573 38.09 -6.23 14.37
CA ILE A 573 36.65 -5.99 14.56
C ILE A 573 36.03 -7.21 15.31
N ARG A 574 35.09 -7.13 16.27
CA ARG A 574 34.72 -6.11 17.30
C ARG A 574 33.86 -6.82 18.38
N ASN A 575 34.02 -6.51 19.67
CA ASN A 575 33.01 -6.72 20.74
C ASN A 575 32.78 -5.35 21.40
N THR A 576 31.56 -4.99 21.77
CA THR A 576 31.14 -3.57 21.86
C THR A 576 31.42 -2.90 23.20
N ARG A 577 32.66 -2.45 23.37
CA ARG A 577 32.98 -1.21 24.10
C ARG A 577 33.21 -0.11 23.07
N GLU A 578 32.58 1.04 23.24
CA GLU A 578 32.86 2.21 22.40
C GLU A 578 34.16 2.85 22.88
N SER A 579 35.11 3.09 21.98
CA SER A 579 36.35 3.80 22.28
C SER A 579 36.76 4.69 21.11
N TYR A 580 37.11 5.92 21.42
CA TYR A 580 37.59 6.96 20.50
C TYR A 580 39.01 7.33 20.88
N VAL A 581 39.92 7.26 19.92
CA VAL A 581 41.36 7.52 20.12
C VAL A 581 41.82 8.66 19.22
N LEU A 582 42.25 9.77 19.83
CA LEU A 582 42.99 10.83 19.17
C LEU A 582 44.50 10.64 19.41
N LYS A 583 45.32 10.87 18.39
CA LYS A 583 46.77 11.02 18.52
C LYS A 583 47.16 12.43 18.08
N THR A 584 47.96 13.13 18.90
CA THR A 584 48.42 14.48 18.60
C THR A 584 49.87 14.71 19.07
N PRO A 585 50.76 15.30 18.26
CA PRO A 585 50.55 15.72 16.87
C PRO A 585 50.42 14.50 15.92
N GLY A 586 49.48 14.58 14.97
CA GLY A 586 49.19 13.52 14.01
C GLY A 586 49.70 13.82 12.60
N THR A 587 49.83 12.78 11.77
CA THR A 587 50.17 12.88 10.34
C THR A 587 48.94 12.63 9.47
N GLY A 588 48.87 13.31 8.33
CA GLY A 588 47.86 13.04 7.29
C GLY A 588 48.32 11.91 6.35
N LEU A 589 47.37 11.33 5.60
CA LEU A 589 47.64 10.24 4.65
C LEU A 589 48.64 10.59 3.52
N SER A 590 48.94 11.88 3.32
CA SER A 590 49.89 12.38 2.31
C SER A 590 51.24 12.86 2.89
N THR A 591 51.42 12.89 4.22
CA THR A 591 52.62 13.46 4.85
C THR A 591 53.68 12.41 5.13
N THR A 592 54.90 12.65 4.65
CA THR A 592 56.05 11.73 4.76
C THR A 592 57.01 12.04 5.91
N THR A 593 56.87 13.22 6.54
CA THR A 593 57.75 13.67 7.65
C THR A 593 57.07 13.44 9.01
N ILE A 594 57.81 12.91 9.98
CA ILE A 594 57.33 12.76 11.36
C ILE A 594 57.21 14.16 12.01
N PRO A 595 56.07 14.52 12.61
CA PRO A 595 55.89 15.82 13.25
C PRO A 595 56.76 15.92 14.52
N SER A 596 57.20 17.14 14.84
CA SER A 596 57.90 17.40 16.09
C SER A 596 56.95 17.27 17.30
N PRO A 597 57.42 16.77 18.46
CA PRO A 597 56.61 16.71 19.68
C PRO A 597 56.04 18.09 20.07
N ALA A 598 54.84 18.11 20.65
CA ALA A 598 54.16 19.35 21.01
C ALA A 598 53.42 19.23 22.35
N ALA A 599 53.17 20.35 23.02
CA ALA A 599 52.30 20.39 24.21
C ALA A 599 50.84 20.08 23.83
N ILE A 600 50.11 19.41 24.73
CA ILE A 600 48.69 19.09 24.51
C ILE A 600 47.83 20.34 24.73
N GLY A 601 47.22 20.84 23.66
CA GLY A 601 46.18 21.88 23.72
C GLY A 601 44.83 21.31 24.17
N ASN A 602 43.78 22.14 24.13
CA ASN A 602 42.41 21.64 24.33
C ASN A 602 42.07 20.60 23.26
N VAL A 603 41.35 19.55 23.66
CA VAL A 603 40.98 18.43 22.80
C VAL A 603 39.46 18.28 22.84
N ASP A 604 38.83 18.39 21.69
CA ASP A 604 37.45 17.92 21.54
C ASP A 604 37.48 16.45 21.07
N MET A 605 36.49 15.65 21.50
CA MET A 605 36.36 14.22 21.23
C MET A 605 34.90 13.93 20.83
N PRO A 606 34.63 12.84 20.07
CA PRO A 606 33.26 12.41 19.81
C PRO A 606 32.53 12.12 21.12
N LEU A 607 31.23 12.46 21.20
CA LEU A 607 30.42 12.18 22.39
C LEU A 607 30.03 10.69 22.39
N PRO A 608 30.48 9.88 23.37
CA PRO A 608 30.08 8.47 23.43
C PRO A 608 28.58 8.31 23.63
N VAL A 609 27.99 7.27 23.05
CA VAL A 609 26.57 6.92 23.21
C VAL A 609 26.23 6.68 24.68
N SER A 610 27.21 6.22 25.48
CA SER A 610 27.12 6.11 26.95
C SER A 610 26.73 7.41 27.67
N MET A 611 26.98 8.57 27.04
CA MET A 611 26.67 9.90 27.55
C MET A 611 25.34 10.47 27.03
N TYR A 612 24.59 9.73 26.22
CA TYR A 612 23.25 10.13 25.81
C TYR A 612 22.30 9.95 27.01
N GLY A 613 21.43 10.92 27.25
CA GLY A 613 20.53 10.90 28.41
C GLY A 613 19.38 9.92 28.23
N TYR A 614 18.94 9.27 29.31
CA TYR A 614 17.66 8.57 29.34
C TYR A 614 16.47 9.56 29.25
N THR A 615 15.30 9.04 28.87
CA THR A 615 14.07 9.84 28.67
C THR A 615 13.54 10.52 29.93
N TYR A 616 13.99 10.12 31.13
CA TYR A 616 13.68 10.78 32.39
C TYR A 616 14.54 12.04 32.66
N ASN A 617 15.60 12.25 31.87
CA ASN A 617 16.39 13.48 31.77
C ASN A 617 16.90 14.07 33.11
N HIS A 618 17.25 13.20 34.06
CA HIS A 618 17.86 13.61 35.33
C HIS A 618 19.38 13.84 35.15
N PRO A 619 20.03 14.75 35.94
CA PRO A 619 21.47 15.01 35.87
C PRO A 619 22.44 13.83 36.04
N VAL A 620 21.95 12.63 36.35
CA VAL A 620 22.76 11.40 36.55
C VAL A 620 22.43 10.29 35.54
N ASP A 621 21.55 10.58 34.56
CA ASP A 621 21.00 9.62 33.58
C ASP A 621 21.97 9.31 32.42
N SER A 622 23.26 9.17 32.72
CA SER A 622 24.32 8.87 31.75
C SER A 622 25.41 8.04 32.41
N VAL A 623 25.98 7.07 31.70
CA VAL A 623 26.96 6.16 32.28
C VAL A 623 28.31 6.84 32.43
N THR A 624 29.07 6.43 33.44
CA THR A 624 30.47 6.86 33.61
C THR A 624 31.30 6.43 32.41
N ILE A 625 32.07 7.37 31.84
CA ILE A 625 33.05 7.08 30.78
C ILE A 625 34.48 7.21 31.32
N GLU A 626 35.39 6.39 30.78
CA GLU A 626 36.81 6.40 31.13
C GLU A 626 37.60 7.18 30.09
N LEU A 627 38.47 8.08 30.55
CA LEU A 627 39.45 8.81 29.76
C LEU A 627 40.85 8.35 30.17
N THR A 628 41.61 7.81 29.22
CA THR A 628 43.04 7.48 29.38
C THR A 628 43.86 8.41 28.48
N ILE A 629 44.92 9.00 29.03
CA ILE A 629 45.87 9.84 28.29
C ILE A 629 47.25 9.25 28.48
N THR A 630 47.97 9.05 27.38
CA THR A 630 49.34 8.55 27.37
C THR A 630 50.25 9.58 26.68
N ALA A 631 51.41 9.85 27.26
CA ALA A 631 52.47 10.67 26.67
C ALA A 631 53.74 9.81 26.50
N ALA A 632 54.33 9.81 25.32
CA ALA A 632 55.59 9.10 25.05
C ALA A 632 56.43 9.88 24.04
N GLY A 633 57.75 9.90 24.22
CA GLY A 633 58.65 10.69 23.37
C GLY A 633 58.61 12.19 23.66
N GLY A 634 59.45 12.95 22.95
CA GLY A 634 59.72 14.36 23.25
C GLY A 634 60.37 14.51 24.63
N ASP A 635 59.85 15.42 25.45
CA ASP A 635 60.30 15.69 26.82
C ASP A 635 60.07 14.50 27.79
N TYR A 636 59.41 13.43 27.33
CA TYR A 636 59.14 12.19 28.07
C TYR A 636 59.69 10.94 27.35
N ALA A 637 60.83 11.05 26.66
CA ALA A 637 61.41 9.96 25.88
C ALA A 637 61.69 8.68 26.69
N ASP A 638 62.26 8.80 27.89
CA ASP A 638 62.74 7.65 28.68
C ASP A 638 61.70 7.09 29.67
N THR A 639 60.53 7.73 29.83
CA THR A 639 59.50 7.27 30.78
C THR A 639 58.11 7.70 30.30
N PRO A 640 57.38 6.80 29.61
CA PRO A 640 56.01 7.06 29.17
C PRO A 640 55.10 7.37 30.36
N LEU A 641 54.32 8.46 30.26
CA LEU A 641 53.38 8.87 31.30
C LEU A 641 51.96 8.43 30.96
N ILE A 642 51.20 8.04 31.99
CA ILE A 642 49.80 7.64 31.87
C ILE A 642 48.98 8.44 32.88
N PHE A 643 47.85 8.98 32.43
CA PHE A 643 46.85 9.68 33.23
C PHE A 643 45.49 9.02 32.97
N LYS A 644 44.72 8.74 34.02
CA LYS A 644 43.37 8.18 33.92
C LYS A 644 42.36 9.01 34.70
N TYR A 645 41.22 9.28 34.08
CA TYR A 645 40.11 10.02 34.65
C TYR A 645 38.79 9.27 34.39
N MET A 646 37.84 9.38 35.31
CA MET A 646 36.42 9.08 35.05
C MET A 646 35.69 10.40 34.84
N LEU A 647 34.82 10.44 33.82
CA LEU A 647 33.93 11.56 33.57
C LEU A 647 32.49 11.11 33.87
N THR A 648 31.78 11.90 34.65
CA THR A 648 30.40 11.62 35.10
C THR A 648 29.54 12.86 34.96
N ARG A 649 28.27 12.70 34.59
CA ARG A 649 27.29 13.78 34.73
C ARG A 649 26.71 13.75 36.14
N ASN A 650 26.69 14.92 36.78
CA ASN A 650 26.18 15.10 38.14
C ASN A 650 25.51 16.47 38.34
N THR A 651 25.37 17.25 37.28
CA THR A 651 24.76 18.59 37.25
C THR A 651 23.86 18.72 36.02
N PRO A 652 22.80 19.55 36.07
CA PRO A 652 21.94 19.78 34.90
C PRO A 652 22.71 20.34 33.70
N ASP A 653 23.73 21.15 33.99
CA ASP A 653 24.60 21.82 33.03
C ASP A 653 25.36 20.84 32.12
N ASN A 654 25.95 21.41 31.06
CA ASN A 654 26.81 20.68 30.12
C ASN A 654 28.14 20.20 30.73
N LEU A 655 28.50 20.63 31.95
CA LEU A 655 29.73 20.26 32.64
C LEU A 655 29.71 18.79 33.09
N LEU A 656 30.86 18.12 32.97
CA LEU A 656 31.09 16.79 33.50
C LEU A 656 32.02 16.86 34.72
N LYS A 657 31.68 16.14 35.79
CA LYS A 657 32.57 15.94 36.93
C LYS A 657 33.75 15.05 36.50
N VAL A 658 34.92 15.68 36.47
CA VAL A 658 36.22 15.03 36.29
C VAL A 658 36.65 14.41 37.62
N THR A 659 36.88 13.09 37.63
CA THR A 659 37.45 12.37 38.79
C THR A 659 38.77 11.75 38.37
N LYS A 660 39.90 12.20 38.94
CA LYS A 660 41.23 11.63 38.67
C LYS A 660 41.34 10.25 39.33
N VAL A 661 41.63 9.22 38.52
CA VAL A 661 41.79 7.82 38.98
C VAL A 661 43.25 7.50 39.23
N PHE A 662 44.13 7.89 38.30
CA PHE A 662 45.56 7.58 38.36
C PHE A 662 46.36 8.62 37.57
N SER A 663 47.58 8.94 38.01
CA SER A 663 48.60 9.44 37.07
C SER A 663 50.03 9.19 37.55
N THR A 664 50.95 9.08 36.61
CA THR A 664 52.39 8.86 36.88
C THR A 664 53.15 10.13 37.27
N ASN A 665 52.63 11.32 36.96
CA ASN A 665 53.22 12.63 37.32
C ASN A 665 52.11 13.71 37.43
N GLN A 666 52.39 14.87 38.02
CA GLN A 666 51.46 16.02 38.09
C GLN A 666 51.59 17.02 36.92
N ALA A 667 52.49 16.78 35.96
CA ALA A 667 52.79 17.71 34.86
C ALA A 667 51.62 18.06 33.92
N LEU A 668 50.51 17.29 33.94
CA LEU A 668 49.29 17.54 33.17
C LEU A 668 48.06 17.39 34.07
N THR A 669 47.14 18.35 34.00
CA THR A 669 45.81 18.30 34.63
C THR A 669 44.71 18.52 33.61
N LEU A 670 43.69 17.66 33.59
CA LEU A 670 42.42 17.94 32.93
C LEU A 670 41.63 18.92 33.82
N SER A 671 41.58 20.19 33.43
CA SER A 671 40.95 21.25 34.24
C SER A 671 39.43 21.28 34.08
N ARG A 672 38.91 20.87 32.91
CA ARG A 672 37.48 20.84 32.63
C ARG A 672 37.11 19.82 31.54
N ALA A 673 35.95 19.18 31.70
CA ALA A 673 35.32 18.37 30.67
C ALA A 673 33.83 18.76 30.55
N TYR A 674 33.28 18.83 29.33
CA TYR A 674 31.89 19.24 29.11
C TYR A 674 31.34 18.82 27.74
N ILE A 675 30.02 18.70 27.64
CA ILE A 675 29.32 18.42 26.38
C ILE A 675 29.08 19.76 25.66
N LYS A 676 29.81 20.00 24.57
CA LYS A 676 29.67 21.23 23.77
C LYS A 676 28.76 20.96 22.57
N THR A 677 28.16 22.02 22.04
CA THR A 677 27.30 21.96 20.84
C THR A 677 28.00 22.69 19.70
N ALA A 678 28.10 22.06 18.53
CA ALA A 678 28.66 22.68 17.34
C ALA A 678 27.69 23.72 16.75
N GLY A 679 28.27 24.81 16.23
CA GLY A 679 27.53 25.78 15.42
C GLY A 679 27.02 25.15 14.11
N ARG A 680 26.17 25.90 13.40
CA ARG A 680 25.82 25.61 12.01
C ARG A 680 26.54 26.63 11.13
N ALA A 681 27.16 26.18 10.04
CA ALA A 681 27.51 27.07 8.94
C ALA A 681 26.37 27.03 7.93
N THR A 682 25.87 28.19 7.52
CA THR A 682 24.97 28.29 6.38
C THR A 682 25.80 28.11 5.11
N VAL A 683 25.65 26.97 4.44
CA VAL A 683 26.39 26.67 3.19
C VAL A 683 25.69 27.32 2.00
N TYR A 684 24.35 27.29 1.99
CA TYR A 684 23.52 28.09 1.10
C TYR A 684 22.44 28.79 1.91
N ALA A 685 22.50 30.13 1.97
CA ALA A 685 21.46 30.91 2.63
C ALA A 685 20.16 30.87 1.81
N LYS A 686 19.01 31.02 2.48
CA LYS A 686 17.71 31.14 1.80
C LYS A 686 17.77 32.17 0.67
N GLY A 687 17.30 31.80 -0.53
CA GLY A 687 17.28 32.68 -1.69
C GLY A 687 18.65 33.03 -2.31
N SER A 688 19.75 32.41 -1.87
CA SER A 688 21.11 32.74 -2.35
C SER A 688 21.48 32.21 -3.74
N GLN A 689 20.61 31.42 -4.39
CA GLN A 689 20.88 30.80 -5.69
C GLN A 689 19.79 31.15 -6.73
N GLY A 690 20.20 31.58 -7.92
CA GLY A 690 19.32 31.91 -9.05
C GLY A 690 18.40 33.11 -8.80
N ASN A 691 17.16 33.05 -9.31
CA ASN A 691 16.14 34.08 -9.12
C ASN A 691 15.55 34.06 -7.68
N ALA A 692 16.39 34.41 -6.70
CA ALA A 692 16.02 34.93 -5.38
C ALA A 692 14.92 34.20 -4.57
N ASN A 693 14.72 32.89 -4.75
CA ASN A 693 13.79 32.07 -3.94
C ASN A 693 14.35 30.68 -3.55
N MET A 694 15.59 30.37 -3.95
CA MET A 694 16.24 29.07 -3.79
C MET A 694 17.56 29.17 -3.02
N PRO A 695 17.89 28.26 -2.08
CA PRO A 695 16.97 27.28 -1.48
C PRO A 695 15.83 27.95 -0.69
N PHE A 696 14.73 27.21 -0.49
CA PHE A 696 13.51 27.73 0.16
C PHE A 696 13.72 28.11 1.65
N VAL A 697 14.67 27.43 2.30
CA VAL A 697 15.24 27.75 3.62
C VAL A 697 16.76 27.63 3.56
N ASP A 698 17.46 28.06 4.61
CA ASP A 698 18.91 27.84 4.73
C ASP A 698 19.27 26.35 4.68
N ILE A 699 20.23 26.00 3.83
CA ILE A 699 20.91 24.70 3.83
C ILE A 699 22.15 24.85 4.73
N TYR A 700 22.18 24.06 5.80
CA TYR A 700 23.25 24.13 6.81
C TYR A 700 24.25 22.98 6.64
N GLY A 701 25.52 23.30 6.52
CA GLY A 701 26.59 22.32 6.68
C GLY A 701 26.98 22.15 8.14
N GLU A 702 27.95 21.27 8.36
CA GLU A 702 28.74 21.31 9.59
C GLU A 702 29.34 22.70 9.78
N GLY A 703 29.15 23.31 10.96
CA GLY A 703 29.77 24.58 11.31
C GLY A 703 31.27 24.46 11.55
N ASP A 704 31.87 25.47 12.21
CA ASP A 704 33.28 25.44 12.61
C ASP A 704 33.64 24.11 13.30
N ARG A 705 34.28 23.22 12.54
CA ARG A 705 34.82 21.97 13.06
C ARG A 705 35.93 22.34 14.02
N ALA A 706 35.77 21.98 15.30
CA ALA A 706 36.93 21.73 16.13
C ALA A 706 37.80 20.70 15.41
N ALA A 707 39.08 21.03 15.19
CA ALA A 707 39.87 20.51 14.08
C ALA A 707 39.87 18.96 13.99
N GLY A 708 39.12 18.42 13.03
CA GLY A 708 39.11 17.00 12.69
C GLY A 708 38.28 16.08 13.60
N ILE A 709 37.32 16.60 14.37
CA ILE A 709 36.61 15.83 15.40
C ILE A 709 35.21 15.41 14.95
N PHE A 710 34.89 14.13 15.14
CA PHE A 710 33.58 13.55 14.78
C PHE A 710 32.51 14.00 15.78
N ILE A 711 31.55 14.80 15.32
CA ILE A 711 30.45 15.32 16.14
C ILE A 711 29.28 14.32 16.07
N SER A 712 28.59 14.08 17.19
CA SER A 712 27.36 13.24 17.20
C SER A 712 26.22 13.83 16.34
N PRO A 713 25.23 13.03 15.90
CA PRO A 713 24.06 13.50 15.13
C PRO A 713 23.41 14.78 15.68
N TYR A 714 23.31 14.89 17.00
CA TYR A 714 22.67 16.02 17.67
C TYR A 714 23.56 17.27 17.79
N ARG A 715 24.64 17.32 17.00
CA ARG A 715 25.71 18.33 17.02
C ARG A 715 26.42 18.42 18.37
N LYS A 716 26.48 17.34 19.15
CA LYS A 716 27.14 17.30 20.47
C LYS A 716 28.50 16.61 20.41
N TYR A 717 29.47 17.11 21.16
CA TYR A 717 30.80 16.51 21.31
C TYR A 717 31.34 16.75 22.73
N LEU A 718 32.33 15.96 23.13
CA LEU A 718 32.99 16.06 24.44
C LEU A 718 34.20 16.99 24.32
N ALA A 719 34.16 18.15 24.97
CA ALA A 719 35.28 19.07 25.06
C ALA A 719 36.12 18.81 26.33
N LEU A 720 37.44 18.76 26.17
CA LEU A 720 38.44 18.55 27.22
C LEU A 720 39.43 19.73 27.24
N GLU A 721 39.50 20.44 28.36
CA GLU A 721 40.42 21.57 28.54
C GLU A 721 41.54 21.16 29.51
N PHE A 722 42.79 21.41 29.10
CA PHE A 722 43.98 20.97 29.83
C PHE A 722 44.76 22.15 30.40
N THR A 723 45.57 21.87 31.42
CA THR A 723 46.51 22.84 32.01
C THR A 723 47.79 22.11 32.39
N GLY A 724 48.94 22.67 32.00
CA GLY A 724 50.22 21.97 31.97
C GLY A 724 50.39 21.12 30.71
N GLY A 725 51.45 20.30 30.68
CA GLY A 725 51.89 19.54 29.51
C GLY A 725 53.21 20.06 28.94
N LEU A 726 54.16 19.15 28.73
CA LEU A 726 55.42 19.39 28.01
C LEU A 726 55.31 18.83 26.59
N ASN A 727 56.33 18.97 25.74
CA ASN A 727 56.25 18.54 24.35
C ASN A 727 56.36 17.01 24.25
N SER A 728 55.34 16.36 23.69
CA SER A 728 55.30 14.89 23.57
C SER A 728 54.46 14.43 22.39
N TYR A 729 54.41 13.10 22.18
CA TYR A 729 53.37 12.47 21.37
C TYR A 729 52.28 11.96 22.31
N TRP A 730 51.11 12.57 22.21
CA TRP A 730 49.96 12.30 23.06
C TRP A 730 49.01 11.33 22.39
N THR A 731 48.48 10.39 23.17
CA THR A 731 47.32 9.58 22.82
C THR A 731 46.23 9.85 23.84
N VAL A 732 45.06 10.29 23.38
CA VAL A 732 43.88 10.57 24.20
C VAL A 732 42.81 9.57 23.81
N GLU A 733 42.42 8.70 24.75
CA GLU A 733 41.41 7.65 24.56
C GLU A 733 40.22 7.91 25.48
N VAL A 734 39.03 8.08 24.89
CA VAL A 734 37.75 8.13 25.61
C VAL A 734 37.01 6.84 25.32
N SER A 735 36.49 6.17 26.36
CA SER A 735 35.75 4.92 26.18
C SER A 735 34.57 4.77 27.14
N GLY A 736 33.52 4.09 26.68
CA GLY A 736 32.29 3.89 27.43
C GLY A 736 31.52 2.63 27.03
N PRO A 737 30.63 2.12 27.91
CA PRO A 737 29.76 1.00 27.58
C PRO A 737 28.61 1.46 26.68
N THR A 738 28.44 0.82 25.52
CA THR A 738 27.34 1.12 24.60
C THR A 738 26.06 0.45 25.12
N ILE A 739 25.05 1.22 25.49
CA ILE A 739 23.74 0.68 25.90
C ILE A 739 22.91 0.47 24.64
N GLY A 740 22.88 -0.77 24.14
CA GLY A 740 22.39 -1.02 22.77
C GLY A 740 21.95 -2.43 22.41
N GLN A 741 21.68 -3.32 23.38
CA GLN A 741 20.81 -4.49 23.14
C GLN A 741 20.24 -4.99 24.47
N GLN A 742 18.90 -5.13 24.55
CA GLN A 742 18.25 -5.81 25.66
C GLN A 742 18.44 -7.32 25.54
N GLY A 743 19.61 -7.81 25.97
CA GLY A 743 19.70 -9.15 26.55
C GLY A 743 19.22 -9.06 27.99
N ALA A 744 17.97 -9.41 28.26
CA ALA A 744 17.41 -9.38 29.62
C ALA A 744 18.04 -10.48 30.49
N ILE A 745 19.20 -10.21 31.09
CA ILE A 745 19.74 -11.00 32.18
C ILE A 745 19.09 -10.50 33.47
N GLY A 746 17.95 -11.09 33.81
CA GLY A 746 17.37 -10.96 35.15
C GLY A 746 18.26 -11.65 36.17
N MET A 747 19.25 -10.93 36.71
CA MET A 747 19.86 -11.30 37.98
C MET A 747 18.89 -10.92 39.10
N THR A 748 18.05 -11.88 39.49
CA THR A 748 17.34 -11.82 40.76
C THR A 748 18.37 -11.94 41.90
N SER A 749 18.38 -10.94 42.78
CA SER A 749 18.96 -11.00 44.13
C SER A 749 17.90 -11.44 45.13
#